data_AF-A0A524MS57-F1
#
_entry.id   AF-A0A524MS57-F1
#
_cell.length_a   1.000
_cell.length_b   1.000
_cell.length_c   1.000
_cell.angle_alpha   90.00
_cell.angle_beta   90.00
_cell.angle_gamma   90.00
#
_symmetry.space_group_name_H-M   'P 1'
#
loop_
_entity.id
_entity.type
_entity.pdbx_description
1 polymer ?
#
loop_
_entity_poly.entity_id
_entity_poly.type
_entity_poly.pdbx_seq_one_letter_code
_entity_poly.pdbx_strand_id
1 'polypeptide(L)'
;MSNSASGIDEILQRWRREIKGKTRRIISFEETAEIKINALNARIYPIIEPLHGWQIRRFRYTRQRCREFVDSDWRPIQTGEQWGGPDISALFKCSAKLPASMKGRKACLMIYFGGDGLLSVNGAPYHGLDPFRDTVLLADPATGNENFDLEAECYIMWHFGENETKTLEISQFAAMDQEMHDTYWDFRAAWNVMTMKDLDQDAREFIKAAMAEAILPIDQNEACPETFRRNAGQARAILRKRLYETDRFRKSGLMHLNGNSHLDVVFLWTHAEFVRKLGRTHATALRLLEQYPDYKFSQSQALMYREMKETYPAMFEQVKAMVKAGRWEIVGATWVEPDCNLISGESFVRQILHGMNFIKREFGVTPRTFWCPDVFGNAWTMPQIIARSGLKYFVTHKMGVWNDTNPWTKNTFWWQGPDGTRVLSLMPPTHFIGTVEPDHMAEHWSKFSDKATIGESLYNFGWGDGGGGPDVEMLEYLKRYREFPGVTPTRSSFVEEALDSIAARVRDTNIPVWNDELYLEEHRGTFTTKARLKKENRKCEVLYRKAEIWALFSSLPYPAEELDAGWKEVLTNQFHDSLPGSHITPVYHDLCKAYERAIGIGERITHESLSALAGTVDTQPVDGEPVVVFNSLAFDRDSTAALEWGKTELHVVDSDGNEMPHQFVEDAETGKIRLIFEARDVPSLGYRTYWIRPGAGKTSFTGATVTESLLENDHLRVAFNKEGEIVS
;
A
#
# COMPACT_ATOMS: atom_id res chain seq x y z
N MET A 1 -34.44 -64.05 41.33
CA MET A 1 -33.82 -62.81 41.79
C MET A 1 -33.37 -62.02 40.57
N SER A 2 -34.02 -60.90 40.26
CA SER A 2 -33.41 -59.78 39.55
C SER A 2 -34.17 -58.51 39.94
N ASN A 3 -33.39 -57.54 40.42
CA ASN A 3 -33.79 -56.40 41.23
C ASN A 3 -34.66 -55.38 40.49
N SER A 4 -35.77 -54.99 41.11
CA SER A 4 -36.57 -53.79 40.78
C SER A 4 -35.96 -52.50 41.37
N ALA A 5 -34.63 -52.35 41.30
CA ALA A 5 -33.91 -51.26 41.98
C ALA A 5 -33.38 -50.16 41.05
N SER A 6 -33.74 -50.11 39.76
CA SER A 6 -33.20 -49.11 38.83
C SER A 6 -34.01 -47.81 38.68
N GLY A 7 -35.28 -47.78 39.12
CA GLY A 7 -36.15 -46.61 38.89
C GLY A 7 -35.90 -45.43 39.84
N ILE A 8 -35.62 -45.68 41.12
CA ILE A 8 -35.54 -44.60 42.12
C ILE A 8 -34.19 -43.87 42.09
N ASP A 9 -33.10 -44.59 41.77
CA ASP A 9 -31.78 -43.99 41.65
C ASP A 9 -31.66 -43.10 40.41
N GLU A 10 -32.28 -43.46 39.29
CA GLU A 10 -32.35 -42.59 38.11
C GLU A 10 -33.14 -41.31 38.38
N ILE A 11 -34.27 -41.40 39.11
CA ILE A 11 -35.07 -40.25 39.52
C ILE A 11 -34.27 -39.36 40.48
N LEU A 12 -33.60 -39.94 41.47
CA LEU A 12 -32.75 -39.21 42.41
C LEU A 12 -31.54 -38.57 41.71
N GLN A 13 -30.93 -39.23 40.72
CA GLN A 13 -29.86 -38.63 39.91
C GLN A 13 -30.37 -37.51 39.00
N ARG A 14 -31.59 -37.62 38.47
CA ARG A 14 -32.24 -36.54 37.72
C ARG A 14 -32.53 -35.34 38.61
N TRP A 15 -33.09 -35.57 39.81
CA TRP A 15 -33.35 -34.51 40.79
C TRP A 15 -32.06 -33.88 41.31
N ARG A 16 -30.99 -34.66 41.53
CA ARG A 16 -29.67 -34.12 41.89
C ARG A 16 -29.07 -33.30 40.76
N ARG A 17 -29.27 -33.68 39.48
CA ARG A 17 -28.88 -32.86 38.32
C ARG A 17 -29.71 -31.59 38.19
N GLU A 18 -31.04 -31.67 38.36
CA GLU A 18 -31.94 -30.53 38.36
C GLU A 18 -31.64 -29.56 39.51
N ILE A 19 -31.31 -30.06 40.71
CA ILE A 19 -30.91 -29.24 41.87
C ILE A 19 -29.51 -28.65 41.67
N LYS A 20 -28.55 -29.40 41.12
CA LYS A 20 -27.24 -28.86 40.71
C LYS A 20 -27.37 -27.81 39.60
N GLY A 21 -28.40 -27.90 38.76
CA GLY A 21 -28.77 -26.89 37.75
C GLY A 21 -29.65 -25.75 38.28
N LYS A 22 -30.14 -25.82 39.52
CA LYS A 22 -30.95 -24.79 40.21
C LYS A 22 -30.10 -23.76 40.97
N THR A 23 -28.80 -23.66 40.71
CA THR A 23 -28.07 -22.44 41.10
C THR A 23 -28.73 -21.27 40.38
N ARG A 24 -29.41 -20.39 41.13
CA ARG A 24 -29.79 -19.06 40.63
C ARG A 24 -28.52 -18.45 40.06
N ARG A 25 -28.43 -18.33 38.74
CA ARG A 25 -27.32 -17.65 38.07
C ARG A 25 -27.37 -16.20 38.55
N ILE A 26 -26.41 -15.83 39.40
CA ILE A 26 -26.18 -14.43 39.73
C ILE A 26 -25.56 -13.85 38.47
N ILE A 27 -26.25 -12.90 37.83
CA ILE A 27 -25.71 -12.19 36.67
C ILE A 27 -24.43 -11.49 37.14
N SER A 28 -23.32 -11.71 36.45
CA SER A 28 -22.05 -11.07 36.82
C SER A 28 -22.10 -9.56 36.56
N PHE A 29 -21.14 -8.83 37.10
CA PHE A 29 -20.99 -7.41 36.76
C PHE A 29 -20.80 -7.24 35.25
N GLU A 30 -19.96 -8.10 34.67
CA GLU A 30 -19.59 -8.13 33.26
C GLU A 30 -20.83 -8.31 32.39
N GLU A 31 -21.65 -9.33 32.67
CA GLU A 31 -22.91 -9.58 31.97
C GLU A 31 -23.89 -8.39 32.10
N THR A 32 -23.97 -7.78 33.30
CA THR A 32 -24.83 -6.62 33.54
C THR A 32 -24.38 -5.39 32.74
N ALA A 33 -23.07 -5.13 32.72
CA ALA A 33 -22.48 -4.01 32.00
C ALA A 33 -22.68 -4.18 30.49
N GLU A 34 -22.42 -5.36 29.92
CA GLU A 34 -22.67 -5.64 28.50
C GLU A 34 -24.14 -5.42 28.12
N ILE A 35 -25.09 -5.93 28.90
CA ILE A 35 -26.53 -5.73 28.65
C ILE A 35 -26.86 -4.24 28.57
N LYS A 36 -26.32 -3.43 29.51
CA LYS A 36 -26.58 -1.99 29.56
C LYS A 36 -25.87 -1.22 28.45
N ILE A 37 -24.64 -1.61 28.08
CA ILE A 37 -23.91 -1.03 26.94
C ILE A 37 -24.63 -1.33 25.63
N ASN A 38 -25.10 -2.56 25.45
CA ASN A 38 -25.89 -2.96 24.27
C ASN A 38 -27.23 -2.20 24.22
N ALA A 39 -27.84 -1.93 25.37
CA ALA A 39 -29.04 -1.10 25.45
C ALA A 39 -28.80 0.37 25.02
N LEU A 40 -27.61 0.92 25.26
CA LEU A 40 -27.19 2.22 24.72
C LEU A 40 -27.04 2.16 23.20
N ASN A 41 -26.33 1.14 22.69
CA ASN A 41 -26.08 0.97 21.25
C ASN A 41 -27.39 0.89 20.45
N ALA A 42 -28.32 0.06 20.92
CA ALA A 42 -29.62 -0.15 20.28
C ALA A 42 -30.50 1.12 20.20
N ARG A 43 -30.12 2.21 20.89
CA ARG A 43 -30.87 3.47 20.96
C ARG A 43 -30.09 4.67 20.42
N ILE A 44 -28.94 4.44 19.75
CA ILE A 44 -28.20 5.50 19.03
C ILE A 44 -29.05 6.10 17.92
N TYR A 45 -29.87 5.28 17.26
CA TYR A 45 -30.73 5.67 16.15
C TYR A 45 -32.21 5.59 16.55
N PRO A 46 -32.76 6.60 17.26
CA PRO A 46 -34.14 6.57 17.73
C PRO A 46 -35.19 6.66 16.61
N ILE A 47 -34.80 7.10 15.42
CA ILE A 47 -35.67 7.17 14.24
C ILE A 47 -34.98 6.41 13.11
N ILE A 48 -35.66 5.42 12.57
CA ILE A 48 -35.22 4.62 11.43
C ILE A 48 -36.39 4.53 10.45
N GLU A 49 -36.14 4.83 9.19
CA GLU A 49 -37.12 4.74 8.12
C GLU A 49 -36.54 3.94 6.94
N PRO A 50 -37.19 2.83 6.52
CA PRO A 50 -36.73 2.03 5.40
C PRO A 50 -36.58 2.84 4.11
N LEU A 51 -35.51 2.59 3.37
CA LEU A 51 -35.30 3.15 2.04
C LEU A 51 -35.55 2.06 1.00
N HIS A 52 -36.49 2.33 0.10
CA HIS A 52 -36.86 1.45 -1.01
C HIS A 52 -36.54 2.11 -2.36
N GLY A 53 -36.73 1.35 -3.44
CA GLY A 53 -36.57 1.86 -4.80
C GLY A 53 -35.16 1.74 -5.37
N TRP A 54 -34.30 0.93 -4.75
CA TRP A 54 -33.03 0.55 -5.35
C TRP A 54 -33.23 -0.25 -6.63
N GLN A 55 -32.43 0.09 -7.63
CA GLN A 55 -32.27 -0.68 -8.84
C GLN A 55 -30.84 -1.20 -8.92
N ILE A 56 -30.66 -2.40 -9.47
CA ILE A 56 -29.36 -3.03 -9.70
C ILE A 56 -29.13 -3.28 -11.19
N ARG A 57 -27.89 -3.17 -11.63
CA ARG A 57 -27.43 -3.67 -12.92
C ARG A 57 -26.03 -4.26 -12.80
N ARG A 58 -25.88 -5.55 -13.13
CA ARG A 58 -24.62 -6.28 -12.99
C ARG A 58 -23.72 -6.10 -14.20
N PHE A 59 -22.42 -6.07 -13.96
CA PHE A 59 -21.39 -5.96 -14.99
C PHE A 59 -20.11 -6.68 -14.58
N ARG A 60 -19.28 -6.99 -15.57
CA ARG A 60 -17.88 -7.36 -15.36
C ARG A 60 -17.00 -6.14 -15.58
N TYR A 61 -16.06 -5.91 -14.67
CA TYR A 61 -15.13 -4.79 -14.79
C TYR A 61 -13.86 -5.26 -15.48
N THR A 62 -13.57 -4.71 -16.65
CA THR A 62 -12.45 -5.17 -17.47
C THR A 62 -11.14 -4.52 -17.04
N ARG A 63 -10.02 -5.13 -17.47
CA ARG A 63 -8.68 -4.59 -17.24
C ARG A 63 -8.44 -3.23 -17.92
N GLN A 64 -9.23 -2.91 -18.95
CA GLN A 64 -9.26 -1.62 -19.63
C GLN A 64 -10.17 -0.60 -18.92
N ARG A 65 -10.62 -0.90 -17.70
CA ARG A 65 -11.49 -0.04 -16.89
C ARG A 65 -12.87 0.19 -17.52
N CYS A 66 -13.36 -0.78 -18.29
CA CYS A 66 -14.69 -0.73 -18.91
C CYS A 66 -15.69 -1.57 -18.11
N ARG A 67 -16.97 -1.17 -18.14
CA ARG A 67 -18.07 -1.94 -17.57
C ARG A 67 -18.76 -2.75 -18.68
N GLU A 68 -18.58 -4.06 -18.67
CA GLU A 68 -19.30 -4.98 -19.58
C GLU A 68 -20.56 -5.49 -18.88
N PHE A 69 -21.71 -4.87 -19.20
CA PHE A 69 -22.97 -5.20 -18.55
C PHE A 69 -23.43 -6.63 -18.88
N VAL A 70 -23.69 -7.41 -17.84
CA VAL A 70 -24.27 -8.75 -17.92
C VAL A 70 -25.80 -8.65 -18.03
N ASP A 71 -26.38 -7.66 -17.37
CA ASP A 71 -27.81 -7.37 -17.45
C ASP A 71 -28.07 -6.28 -18.51
N SER A 72 -29.02 -6.51 -19.43
CA SER A 72 -29.40 -5.53 -20.46
C SER A 72 -29.96 -4.26 -19.85
N ASP A 73 -30.78 -4.40 -18.81
CA ASP A 73 -31.55 -3.32 -18.20
C ASP A 73 -31.38 -3.29 -16.68
N TRP A 74 -31.74 -2.16 -16.08
CA TRP A 74 -31.86 -2.03 -14.64
C TRP A 74 -33.05 -2.82 -14.14
N ARG A 75 -32.88 -3.56 -13.03
CA ARG A 75 -33.98 -4.26 -12.35
C ARG A 75 -34.12 -3.76 -10.91
N PRO A 76 -35.34 -3.77 -10.33
CA PRO A 76 -35.50 -3.51 -8.90
C PRO A 76 -34.73 -4.54 -8.04
N ILE A 77 -34.26 -4.13 -6.87
CA ILE A 77 -33.73 -5.01 -5.83
C ILE A 77 -34.26 -4.59 -4.45
N GLN A 78 -34.58 -5.55 -3.59
CA GLN A 78 -35.07 -5.32 -2.24
C GLN A 78 -34.09 -5.82 -1.18
N THR A 79 -34.20 -5.27 0.04
CA THR A 79 -33.45 -5.77 1.19
C THR A 79 -33.74 -7.24 1.43
N GLY A 80 -32.70 -8.04 1.66
CA GLY A 80 -32.75 -9.50 1.75
C GLY A 80 -32.60 -10.24 0.42
N GLU A 81 -32.63 -9.54 -0.72
CA GLU A 81 -32.41 -10.16 -2.03
C GLU A 81 -30.91 -10.32 -2.32
N GLN A 82 -30.58 -11.44 -2.98
CA GLN A 82 -29.21 -11.77 -3.36
C GLN A 82 -28.82 -11.23 -4.73
N TRP A 83 -27.55 -10.90 -4.89
CA TRP A 83 -26.89 -10.59 -6.15
C TRP A 83 -25.47 -11.15 -6.16
N GLY A 84 -24.90 -11.31 -7.34
CA GLY A 84 -23.52 -11.76 -7.46
C GLY A 84 -23.27 -12.71 -8.61
N GLY A 85 -22.16 -13.43 -8.50
CA GLY A 85 -21.59 -14.35 -9.46
C GLY A 85 -20.06 -14.21 -9.53
N PRO A 86 -19.38 -15.17 -10.19
CA PRO A 86 -17.93 -15.14 -10.33
C PRO A 86 -17.47 -13.86 -11.05
N ASP A 87 -16.62 -13.09 -10.38
CA ASP A 87 -16.06 -11.82 -10.85
C ASP A 87 -17.11 -10.79 -11.31
N ILE A 88 -18.27 -10.77 -10.64
CA ILE A 88 -19.35 -9.81 -10.91
C ILE A 88 -19.20 -8.56 -10.03
N SER A 89 -19.37 -7.40 -10.65
CA SER A 89 -19.65 -6.14 -9.98
C SER A 89 -21.10 -5.72 -10.23
N ALA A 90 -21.62 -4.83 -9.41
CA ALA A 90 -22.97 -4.28 -9.60
C ALA A 90 -22.98 -2.76 -9.41
N LEU A 91 -23.78 -2.10 -10.25
CA LEU A 91 -24.21 -0.73 -10.00
C LEU A 91 -25.57 -0.78 -9.31
N PHE A 92 -25.71 0.07 -8.30
CA PHE A 92 -26.96 0.35 -7.61
C PHE A 92 -27.32 1.81 -7.80
N LYS A 93 -28.61 2.11 -7.96
CA LYS A 93 -29.08 3.50 -7.94
C LYS A 93 -30.43 3.65 -7.26
N CYS A 94 -30.63 4.79 -6.62
CA CYS A 94 -31.86 5.18 -5.96
C CYS A 94 -31.95 6.71 -5.89
N SER A 95 -33.06 7.29 -6.31
CA SER A 95 -33.39 8.68 -5.98
C SER A 95 -34.26 8.68 -4.73
N ALA A 96 -33.78 9.33 -3.68
CA ALA A 96 -34.37 9.26 -2.35
C ALA A 96 -34.61 10.66 -1.79
N LYS A 97 -35.76 10.86 -1.14
CA LYS A 97 -36.06 12.08 -0.40
C LYS A 97 -35.90 11.81 1.09
N LEU A 98 -35.17 12.68 1.79
CA LEU A 98 -35.01 12.57 3.23
C LEU A 98 -36.35 12.80 3.93
N PRO A 99 -36.77 11.92 4.86
CA PRO A 99 -38.05 12.07 5.56
C PRO A 99 -38.11 13.31 6.47
N ALA A 100 -39.31 13.86 6.63
CA ALA A 100 -39.55 15.03 7.48
C ALA A 100 -39.27 14.75 8.97
N SER A 101 -39.33 13.49 9.40
CA SER A 101 -38.97 13.03 10.76
C SER A 101 -37.50 13.32 11.12
N MET A 102 -36.63 13.46 10.11
CA MET A 102 -35.20 13.72 10.26
C MET A 102 -34.87 15.21 10.45
N LYS A 103 -35.85 16.12 10.29
CA LYS A 103 -35.62 17.56 10.34
C LYS A 103 -35.00 17.99 11.67
N GLY A 104 -33.90 18.75 11.58
CA GLY A 104 -33.12 19.25 12.72
C GLY A 104 -32.24 18.19 13.39
N ARG A 105 -32.11 16.99 12.80
CA ARG A 105 -31.30 15.89 13.32
C ARG A 105 -30.08 15.63 12.42
N LYS A 106 -29.14 14.86 12.95
CA LYS A 106 -28.02 14.31 12.18
C LYS A 106 -28.52 13.09 11.40
N ALA A 107 -28.67 13.22 10.09
CA ALA A 107 -29.28 12.20 9.25
C ALA A 107 -28.22 11.35 8.55
N CYS A 108 -28.33 10.04 8.71
CA CYS A 108 -27.44 9.04 8.14
C CYS A 108 -28.21 8.12 7.17
N LEU A 109 -27.49 7.57 6.19
CA LEU A 109 -27.91 6.44 5.38
C LEU A 109 -27.20 5.19 5.90
N MET A 110 -27.96 4.23 6.41
CA MET A 110 -27.44 2.89 6.72
C MET A 110 -27.69 1.99 5.51
N ILE A 111 -26.61 1.60 4.83
CA ILE A 111 -26.64 0.89 3.55
C ILE A 111 -25.47 -0.08 3.45
N TYR A 112 -25.77 -1.34 3.14
CA TYR A 112 -24.74 -2.34 2.84
C TYR A 112 -25.26 -3.34 1.81
N PHE A 113 -24.64 -3.33 0.63
CA PHE A 113 -24.96 -4.22 -0.48
C PHE A 113 -24.22 -5.56 -0.39
N GLY A 114 -23.28 -5.72 0.57
CA GLY A 114 -22.34 -6.83 0.59
C GLY A 114 -21.11 -6.61 -0.30
N GLY A 115 -19.96 -7.11 0.14
CA GLY A 115 -18.68 -6.92 -0.56
C GLY A 115 -18.08 -5.54 -0.28
N ASP A 116 -17.37 -4.99 -1.26
CA ASP A 116 -16.64 -3.73 -1.15
C ASP A 116 -17.16 -2.74 -2.19
N GLY A 117 -17.42 -1.48 -1.84
CA GLY A 117 -18.11 -0.55 -2.73
C GLY A 117 -17.78 0.92 -2.54
N LEU A 118 -18.20 1.73 -3.52
CA LEU A 118 -18.13 3.18 -3.49
C LEU A 118 -19.53 3.76 -3.68
N LEU A 119 -20.05 4.41 -2.64
CA LEU A 119 -21.25 5.23 -2.71
C LEU A 119 -20.89 6.60 -3.26
N SER A 120 -21.65 7.02 -4.26
CA SER A 120 -21.71 8.37 -4.79
C SER A 120 -23.02 9.03 -4.39
N VAL A 121 -22.95 10.30 -4.01
CA VAL A 121 -24.10 11.12 -3.64
C VAL A 121 -24.13 12.33 -4.57
N ASN A 122 -25.27 12.54 -5.24
CA ASN A 122 -25.49 13.61 -6.21
C ASN A 122 -24.42 13.65 -7.32
N GLY A 123 -24.02 12.46 -7.80
CA GLY A 123 -23.07 12.28 -8.90
C GLY A 123 -21.58 12.39 -8.52
N ALA A 124 -21.24 12.53 -7.22
CA ALA A 124 -19.86 12.59 -6.76
C ALA A 124 -19.51 11.43 -5.82
N PRO A 125 -18.31 10.81 -5.93
CA PRO A 125 -17.79 9.85 -4.96
C PRO A 125 -17.87 10.41 -3.53
N TYR A 126 -18.49 9.68 -2.62
CA TYR A 126 -18.84 10.20 -1.30
C TYR A 126 -18.31 9.34 -0.15
N HIS A 127 -18.56 8.02 -0.14
CA HIS A 127 -18.15 7.15 0.98
C HIS A 127 -17.91 5.71 0.50
N GLY A 128 -16.88 5.03 0.99
CA GLY A 128 -16.66 3.59 0.76
C GLY A 128 -17.61 2.72 1.59
N LEU A 129 -18.05 1.58 1.08
CA LEU A 129 -18.94 0.66 1.76
C LEU A 129 -18.27 -0.69 1.92
N ASP A 130 -18.22 -1.20 3.14
CA ASP A 130 -17.66 -2.51 3.50
C ASP A 130 -18.28 -2.98 4.85
N PRO A 131 -17.98 -4.19 5.36
CA PRO A 131 -18.56 -4.69 6.61
C PRO A 131 -18.37 -3.78 7.84
N PHE A 132 -17.38 -2.90 7.84
CA PHE A 132 -17.10 -1.95 8.94
C PHE A 132 -17.65 -0.55 8.66
N ARG A 133 -18.23 -0.31 7.47
CA ARG A 133 -18.61 1.01 6.95
C ARG A 133 -19.96 0.96 6.26
N ASP A 134 -21.00 0.71 7.05
CA ASP A 134 -22.39 0.63 6.57
C ASP A 134 -23.20 1.91 6.82
N THR A 135 -22.64 2.90 7.52
CA THR A 135 -23.36 4.10 7.95
C THR A 135 -22.70 5.36 7.41
N VAL A 136 -23.43 6.09 6.57
CA VAL A 136 -22.95 7.29 5.87
C VAL A 136 -23.69 8.53 6.36
N LEU A 137 -22.97 9.52 6.88
CA LEU A 137 -23.57 10.82 7.23
C LEU A 137 -23.99 11.58 5.96
N LEU A 138 -25.26 11.97 5.85
CA LEU A 138 -25.77 12.73 4.69
C LEU A 138 -25.99 14.21 4.99
N ALA A 139 -26.48 14.55 6.18
CA ALA A 139 -26.77 15.93 6.56
C ALA A 139 -26.68 16.15 8.09
N ASP A 140 -26.12 17.29 8.49
CA ASP A 140 -26.06 17.74 9.88
C ASP A 140 -26.07 19.28 9.99
N PRO A 141 -27.16 19.92 10.44
CA PRO A 141 -28.49 19.35 10.67
C PRO A 141 -29.24 19.13 9.34
N ALA A 142 -30.07 18.11 9.27
CA ALA A 142 -30.98 17.89 8.14
C ALA A 142 -32.13 18.90 8.11
N THR A 143 -32.52 19.35 6.92
CA THR A 143 -33.71 20.17 6.66
C THR A 143 -34.98 19.33 6.56
N GLY A 144 -34.86 18.01 6.29
CA GLY A 144 -35.95 17.03 6.24
C GLY A 144 -36.74 17.07 4.92
N ASN A 145 -36.13 17.60 3.86
CA ASN A 145 -36.71 17.67 2.51
C ASN A 145 -35.66 17.57 1.39
N GLU A 146 -34.40 17.30 1.74
CA GLU A 146 -33.32 17.07 0.79
C GLU A 146 -33.67 15.91 -0.13
N ASN A 147 -33.32 16.06 -1.42
CA ASN A 147 -33.32 14.95 -2.35
C ASN A 147 -31.87 14.53 -2.61
N PHE A 148 -31.65 13.23 -2.64
CA PHE A 148 -30.37 12.62 -2.94
C PHE A 148 -30.52 11.70 -4.14
N ASP A 149 -29.62 11.87 -5.11
CA ASP A 149 -29.37 10.85 -6.12
C ASP A 149 -28.22 9.98 -5.64
N LEU A 150 -28.55 8.75 -5.25
CA LEU A 150 -27.62 7.80 -4.67
C LEU A 150 -27.24 6.77 -5.73
N GLU A 151 -25.94 6.57 -5.91
CA GLU A 151 -25.40 5.51 -6.77
C GLU A 151 -24.32 4.76 -6.02
N ALA A 152 -24.26 3.44 -6.12
CA ALA A 152 -23.16 2.66 -5.56
C ALA A 152 -22.56 1.74 -6.61
N GLU A 153 -21.24 1.68 -6.70
CA GLU A 153 -20.54 0.65 -7.44
C GLU A 153 -19.92 -0.33 -6.44
N CYS A 154 -20.37 -1.59 -6.47
CA CYS A 154 -19.91 -2.64 -5.56
C CYS A 154 -19.21 -3.76 -6.32
N TYR A 155 -18.09 -4.20 -5.77
CA TYR A 155 -17.39 -5.42 -6.13
C TYR A 155 -17.70 -6.51 -5.10
N ILE A 156 -17.82 -7.73 -5.60
CA ILE A 156 -18.33 -8.84 -4.79
C ILE A 156 -17.34 -9.34 -3.73
N MET A 157 -16.04 -9.05 -3.86
CA MET A 157 -15.06 -9.50 -2.88
C MET A 157 -14.57 -8.31 -2.04
N TRP A 158 -14.73 -8.43 -0.72
CA TRP A 158 -14.03 -7.55 0.23
C TRP A 158 -12.75 -8.23 0.75
N HIS A 159 -12.87 -9.47 1.23
CA HIS A 159 -11.76 -10.29 1.70
C HIS A 159 -11.64 -11.65 0.97
N PHE A 160 -10.49 -12.30 1.12
CA PHE A 160 -10.22 -13.59 0.49
C PHE A 160 -11.12 -14.70 1.02
N GLY A 161 -11.51 -15.61 0.12
CA GLY A 161 -12.33 -16.78 0.48
C GLY A 161 -13.80 -16.46 0.73
N GLU A 162 -14.26 -15.23 0.47
CA GLU A 162 -15.66 -14.87 0.57
C GLU A 162 -16.53 -15.52 -0.51
N ASN A 163 -17.81 -15.70 -0.17
CA ASN A 163 -18.82 -16.15 -1.13
C ASN A 163 -19.03 -15.12 -2.25
N GLU A 164 -19.09 -15.61 -3.49
CA GLU A 164 -19.44 -14.87 -4.71
C GLU A 164 -20.95 -14.63 -4.84
N THR A 165 -21.67 -14.59 -3.73
CA THR A 165 -23.08 -14.17 -3.66
C THR A 165 -23.23 -13.31 -2.43
N LYS A 166 -23.82 -12.13 -2.61
CA LYS A 166 -24.04 -11.09 -1.60
C LYS A 166 -25.52 -10.79 -1.48
N THR A 167 -25.89 -10.14 -0.38
CA THR A 167 -27.26 -9.75 -0.09
C THR A 167 -27.30 -8.25 0.13
N LEU A 168 -28.35 -7.57 -0.33
CA LEU A 168 -28.64 -6.23 0.18
C LEU A 168 -29.08 -6.36 1.63
N GLU A 169 -28.17 -6.17 2.59
CA GLU A 169 -28.40 -6.49 4.00
C GLU A 169 -29.21 -5.41 4.71
N ILE A 170 -28.93 -4.14 4.42
CA ILE A 170 -29.55 -2.99 5.07
C ILE A 170 -29.72 -1.85 4.06
N SER A 171 -30.85 -1.13 4.16
CA SER A 171 -31.16 0.06 3.36
C SER A 171 -32.20 0.92 4.08
N GLN A 172 -31.76 1.95 4.79
CA GLN A 172 -32.62 2.81 5.59
C GLN A 172 -31.98 4.17 5.89
N PHE A 173 -32.83 5.17 6.10
CA PHE A 173 -32.43 6.42 6.73
C PHE A 173 -32.50 6.27 8.26
N ALA A 174 -31.56 6.89 8.95
CA ALA A 174 -31.52 6.90 10.41
C ALA A 174 -31.18 8.30 10.94
N ALA A 175 -31.85 8.74 12.02
CA ALA A 175 -31.43 9.92 12.77
C ALA A 175 -30.44 9.48 13.84
N MET A 176 -29.17 9.87 13.74
CA MET A 176 -28.20 9.61 14.78
C MET A 176 -28.41 10.58 15.93
N ASP A 177 -28.43 10.03 17.13
CA ASP A 177 -28.40 10.81 18.34
C ASP A 177 -26.99 10.90 18.93
N GLN A 178 -26.38 12.08 18.82
CA GLN A 178 -24.99 12.30 19.22
C GLN A 178 -24.72 12.06 20.70
N GLU A 179 -25.68 12.34 21.60
CA GLU A 179 -25.48 12.12 23.04
C GLU A 179 -25.49 10.64 23.38
N MET A 180 -26.39 9.88 22.74
CA MET A 180 -26.43 8.42 22.88
C MET A 180 -25.19 7.77 22.29
N HIS A 181 -24.79 8.19 21.08
CA HIS A 181 -23.58 7.74 20.40
C HIS A 181 -22.34 7.95 21.28
N ASP A 182 -22.15 9.19 21.75
CA ASP A 182 -21.03 9.52 22.61
C ASP A 182 -21.03 8.73 23.92
N THR A 183 -22.20 8.54 24.54
CA THR A 183 -22.36 7.77 25.78
C THR A 183 -21.98 6.31 25.55
N TYR A 184 -22.50 5.68 24.49
CA TYR A 184 -22.15 4.31 24.12
C TYR A 184 -20.63 4.14 23.99
N TRP A 185 -19.98 5.01 23.23
CA TRP A 185 -18.54 4.90 23.00
C TRP A 185 -17.71 5.22 24.25
N ASP A 186 -18.15 6.11 25.15
CA ASP A 186 -17.48 6.35 26.43
C ASP A 186 -17.49 5.07 27.30
N PHE A 187 -18.61 4.36 27.35
CA PHE A 187 -18.72 3.09 28.06
C PHE A 187 -18.00 1.95 27.34
N ARG A 188 -18.05 1.89 26.01
CA ARG A 188 -17.40 0.85 25.21
C ARG A 188 -15.88 0.94 25.34
N ALA A 189 -15.31 2.13 25.30
CA ALA A 189 -13.87 2.33 25.52
C ALA A 189 -13.45 1.90 26.94
N ALA A 190 -14.22 2.29 27.97
CA ALA A 190 -13.95 1.87 29.35
C ALA A 190 -14.05 0.34 29.53
N TRP A 191 -15.04 -0.28 28.88
CA TRP A 191 -15.21 -1.73 28.85
C TRP A 191 -13.98 -2.42 28.25
N ASN A 192 -13.56 -2.04 27.04
CA ASN A 192 -12.45 -2.68 26.35
C ASN A 192 -11.17 -2.58 27.17
N VAL A 193 -10.87 -1.43 27.79
CA VAL A 193 -9.70 -1.30 28.67
C VAL A 193 -9.81 -2.21 29.89
N MET A 194 -10.96 -2.25 30.57
CA MET A 194 -11.17 -3.10 31.74
C MET A 194 -10.94 -4.60 31.41
N THR A 195 -11.35 -5.03 30.22
CA THR A 195 -11.26 -6.43 29.77
C THR A 195 -9.92 -6.79 29.14
N MET A 196 -9.01 -5.84 28.96
CA MET A 196 -7.66 -6.11 28.45
C MET A 196 -6.99 -7.21 29.27
N LYS A 197 -6.32 -8.15 28.60
CA LYS A 197 -5.70 -9.31 29.24
C LYS A 197 -4.65 -8.92 30.27
N ASP A 198 -3.76 -8.01 29.88
CA ASP A 198 -2.54 -7.64 30.62
C ASP A 198 -2.68 -6.30 31.38
N LEU A 199 -3.91 -5.86 31.64
CA LEU A 199 -4.15 -4.68 32.48
C LEU A 199 -3.77 -4.98 33.94
N ASP A 200 -3.11 -4.00 34.57
CA ASP A 200 -2.81 -4.00 36.01
C ASP A 200 -4.08 -4.22 36.84
N GLN A 201 -4.01 -5.11 37.85
CA GLN A 201 -5.20 -5.52 38.60
C GLN A 201 -5.84 -4.37 39.37
N ASP A 202 -5.05 -3.46 39.94
CA ASP A 202 -5.59 -2.30 40.66
C ASP A 202 -6.25 -1.30 39.69
N ALA A 203 -5.66 -1.10 38.51
CA ALA A 203 -6.28 -0.31 37.45
C ALA A 203 -7.61 -0.94 36.98
N ARG A 204 -7.65 -2.27 36.82
CA ARG A 204 -8.87 -3.00 36.44
C ARG A 204 -9.98 -2.82 37.47
N GLU A 205 -9.69 -3.02 38.75
CA GLU A 205 -10.67 -2.83 39.83
C GLU A 205 -11.14 -1.37 39.93
N PHE A 206 -10.24 -0.41 39.71
CA PHE A 206 -10.59 1.00 39.66
C PHE A 206 -11.58 1.32 38.52
N ILE A 207 -11.31 0.83 37.31
CA ILE A 207 -12.18 1.01 36.15
C ILE A 207 -13.53 0.31 36.39
N LYS A 208 -13.50 -0.93 36.87
CA LYS A 208 -14.69 -1.70 37.23
C LYS A 208 -15.57 -0.98 38.25
N ALA A 209 -14.99 -0.42 39.30
CA ALA A 209 -15.73 0.32 40.31
C ALA A 209 -16.38 1.59 39.74
N ALA A 210 -15.66 2.34 38.89
CA ALA A 210 -16.22 3.52 38.22
C ALA A 210 -17.37 3.16 37.27
N MET A 211 -17.20 2.08 36.49
CA MET A 211 -18.26 1.58 35.61
C MET A 211 -19.46 1.09 36.41
N ALA A 212 -19.26 0.37 37.52
CA ALA A 212 -20.33 -0.11 38.40
C ALA A 212 -21.20 1.01 38.95
N GLU A 213 -20.62 2.16 39.30
CA GLU A 213 -21.39 3.36 39.67
C GLU A 213 -22.11 3.96 38.46
N ALA A 214 -21.39 4.11 37.35
CA ALA A 214 -21.88 4.81 36.16
C ALA A 214 -23.00 4.07 35.42
N ILE A 215 -23.06 2.74 35.48
CA ILE A 215 -24.14 1.96 34.84
C ILE A 215 -25.44 1.95 35.63
N LEU A 216 -25.47 2.40 36.90
CA LEU A 216 -26.68 2.37 37.72
C LEU A 216 -27.87 3.13 37.12
N PRO A 217 -27.69 4.35 36.57
CA PRO A 217 -28.80 5.10 35.97
C PRO A 217 -29.37 4.44 34.70
N ILE A 218 -28.58 3.63 33.99
CA ILE A 218 -29.01 2.99 32.73
C ILE A 218 -29.99 1.87 33.06
N ASP A 219 -31.29 2.10 32.88
CA ASP A 219 -32.29 1.05 32.91
C ASP A 219 -32.52 0.52 31.49
N GLN A 220 -32.05 -0.70 31.20
CA GLN A 220 -32.19 -1.32 29.88
C GLN A 220 -33.65 -1.55 29.48
N ASN A 221 -34.57 -1.62 30.46
CA ASN A 221 -35.99 -1.86 30.26
C ASN A 221 -36.81 -0.56 30.24
N GLU A 222 -36.18 0.61 30.38
CA GLU A 222 -36.88 1.89 30.28
C GLU A 222 -37.51 2.01 28.88
N ALA A 223 -38.81 2.24 28.88
CA ALA A 223 -39.64 2.31 27.69
C ALA A 223 -39.72 3.73 27.13
N CYS A 224 -39.56 4.76 27.97
CA CYS A 224 -39.59 6.17 27.55
C CYS A 224 -38.21 6.60 27.01
N PRO A 225 -38.09 6.91 25.70
CA PRO A 225 -36.81 7.28 25.08
C PRO A 225 -36.17 8.52 25.72
N GLU A 226 -36.97 9.51 26.10
CA GLU A 226 -36.48 10.75 26.72
C GLU A 226 -35.93 10.50 28.12
N THR A 227 -36.57 9.60 28.89
CA THR A 227 -36.08 9.20 30.21
C THR A 227 -34.81 8.38 30.09
N PHE A 228 -34.76 7.41 29.16
CA PHE A 228 -33.55 6.63 28.91
C PHE A 228 -32.37 7.54 28.51
N ARG A 229 -32.60 8.47 27.57
CA ARG A 229 -31.61 9.48 27.16
C ARG A 229 -31.07 10.27 28.35
N ARG A 230 -31.96 10.85 29.17
CA ARG A 230 -31.56 11.64 30.34
C ARG A 230 -30.70 10.82 31.30
N ASN A 231 -31.10 9.59 31.55
CA ASN A 231 -30.37 8.69 32.43
C ASN A 231 -29.02 8.27 31.82
N ALA A 232 -28.94 8.07 30.50
CA ALA A 232 -27.69 7.84 29.78
C ALA A 232 -26.74 9.04 29.90
N GLY A 233 -27.24 10.27 29.78
CA GLY A 233 -26.46 11.49 30.02
C GLY A 233 -25.91 11.58 31.45
N GLN A 234 -26.72 11.21 32.45
CA GLN A 234 -26.26 11.12 33.86
C GLN A 234 -25.18 10.04 34.04
N ALA A 235 -25.39 8.85 33.47
CA ALA A 235 -24.44 7.74 33.47
C ALA A 235 -23.10 8.15 32.85
N ARG A 236 -23.14 8.82 31.68
CA ARG A 236 -21.97 9.36 31.00
C ARG A 236 -21.22 10.37 31.87
N ALA A 237 -21.92 11.30 32.50
CA ALA A 237 -21.30 12.31 33.36
C ALA A 237 -20.56 11.68 34.56
N ILE A 238 -21.14 10.64 35.18
CA ILE A 238 -20.49 9.87 36.24
C ILE A 238 -19.22 9.20 35.70
N LEU A 239 -19.33 8.47 34.58
CA LEU A 239 -18.19 7.78 33.98
C LEU A 239 -17.05 8.73 33.64
N ARG A 240 -17.37 9.87 33.00
CA ARG A 240 -16.40 10.91 32.62
C ARG A 240 -15.66 11.45 33.82
N LYS A 241 -16.38 11.86 34.87
CA LYS A 241 -15.78 12.36 36.09
C LYS A 241 -14.86 11.33 36.76
N ARG A 242 -15.22 10.05 36.72
CA ARG A 242 -14.45 8.98 37.38
C ARG A 242 -13.23 8.53 36.58
N LEU A 243 -13.33 8.44 35.25
CA LEU A 243 -12.31 7.82 34.40
C LEU A 243 -11.61 8.74 33.41
N TYR A 244 -12.32 9.74 32.87
CA TYR A 244 -11.78 10.60 31.82
C TYR A 244 -11.15 11.88 32.36
N GLU A 245 -11.47 12.26 33.60
CA GLU A 245 -11.00 13.48 34.27
C GLU A 245 -10.04 13.18 35.43
N THR A 246 -9.60 11.93 35.56
CA THR A 246 -8.71 11.46 36.63
C THR A 246 -7.25 11.38 36.19
N ASP A 247 -6.34 11.50 37.16
CA ASP A 247 -4.90 11.28 36.97
C ASP A 247 -4.46 9.88 37.46
N ARG A 248 -5.38 9.10 38.03
CA ARG A 248 -5.07 7.77 38.59
C ARG A 248 -4.72 6.77 37.49
N PHE A 249 -3.70 5.95 37.75
CA PHE A 249 -3.21 4.90 36.82
C PHE A 249 -2.77 5.42 35.44
N ARG A 250 -2.42 6.71 35.31
CA ARG A 250 -1.77 7.22 34.12
C ARG A 250 -0.43 6.52 33.90
N LYS A 251 -0.20 6.09 32.66
CA LYS A 251 1.06 5.50 32.22
C LYS A 251 2.03 6.60 31.74
N SER A 252 3.31 6.29 31.71
CA SER A 252 4.35 7.15 31.12
C SER A 252 4.56 6.83 29.63
N GLY A 253 5.13 7.79 28.90
CA GLY A 253 5.44 7.66 27.47
C GLY A 253 4.36 8.26 26.58
N LEU A 254 4.53 8.17 25.26
CA LEU A 254 3.59 8.68 24.28
C LEU A 254 3.53 7.78 23.04
N MET A 255 2.32 7.45 22.59
CA MET A 255 2.09 6.83 21.29
C MET A 255 1.51 7.86 20.32
N HIS A 256 2.23 8.15 19.25
CA HIS A 256 1.74 8.94 18.13
C HIS A 256 0.84 8.06 17.27
N LEU A 257 -0.47 8.28 17.33
CA LEU A 257 -1.45 7.54 16.54
C LEU A 257 -1.56 8.20 15.17
N ASN A 258 -1.14 7.48 14.13
CA ASN A 258 -1.17 7.89 12.73
C ASN A 258 -2.20 7.06 11.95
N GLY A 259 -3.25 7.72 11.47
CA GLY A 259 -4.23 7.08 10.61
C GLY A 259 -3.68 7.00 9.18
N ASN A 260 -3.62 5.79 8.62
CA ASN A 260 -3.12 5.55 7.28
C ASN A 260 -3.93 4.48 6.55
N SER A 261 -3.73 4.37 5.24
CA SER A 261 -4.21 3.23 4.45
C SER A 261 -3.13 2.81 3.46
N HIS A 262 -2.43 1.72 3.78
CA HIS A 262 -1.61 1.05 2.78
C HIS A 262 -2.51 0.47 1.68
N LEU A 263 -2.15 0.67 0.41
CA LEU A 263 -2.94 0.23 -0.72
C LEU A 263 -2.02 -0.25 -1.86
N ASP A 264 -2.02 -1.55 -2.10
CA ASP A 264 -1.16 -2.13 -3.11
C ASP A 264 -1.62 -1.80 -4.52
N VAL A 265 -0.68 -1.31 -5.33
CA VAL A 265 -0.91 -0.96 -6.74
C VAL A 265 -1.41 -2.18 -7.53
N VAL A 266 -0.86 -3.35 -7.20
CA VAL A 266 -1.30 -4.68 -7.65
C VAL A 266 -0.94 -5.68 -6.57
N PHE A 267 -1.78 -6.69 -6.39
CA PHE A 267 -1.47 -7.83 -5.51
C PHE A 267 -2.35 -9.02 -5.91
N LEU A 268 -3.42 -9.25 -5.16
CA LEU A 268 -4.48 -10.21 -5.47
C LEU A 268 -5.59 -9.58 -6.31
N TRP A 269 -5.38 -8.34 -6.73
CA TRP A 269 -6.20 -7.59 -7.67
C TRP A 269 -5.34 -6.91 -8.74
N THR A 270 -5.99 -6.54 -9.84
CA THR A 270 -5.35 -5.81 -10.94
C THR A 270 -5.26 -4.31 -10.65
N HIS A 271 -4.42 -3.60 -11.41
CA HIS A 271 -4.33 -2.14 -11.33
C HIS A 271 -5.67 -1.43 -11.60
N ALA A 272 -6.55 -2.03 -12.41
CA ALA A 272 -7.89 -1.50 -12.64
C ALA A 272 -8.72 -1.49 -11.34
N GLU A 273 -8.59 -2.54 -10.52
CA GLU A 273 -9.26 -2.63 -9.22
C GLU A 273 -8.60 -1.74 -8.16
N PHE A 274 -7.28 -1.59 -8.19
CA PHE A 274 -6.57 -0.61 -7.35
C PHE A 274 -7.18 0.79 -7.50
N VAL A 275 -7.50 1.21 -8.72
CA VAL A 275 -8.16 2.51 -8.95
C VAL A 275 -9.54 2.57 -8.30
N ARG A 276 -10.34 1.50 -8.33
CA ARG A 276 -11.64 1.48 -7.64
C ARG A 276 -11.48 1.47 -6.11
N LYS A 277 -10.49 0.74 -5.57
CA LYS A 277 -10.10 0.71 -4.15
C LYS A 277 -9.63 2.06 -3.64
N LEU A 278 -8.89 2.79 -4.47
CA LEU A 278 -8.50 4.17 -4.23
C LEU A 278 -9.73 5.05 -4.05
N GLY A 279 -10.75 4.93 -4.91
CA GLY A 279 -12.00 5.68 -4.81
C GLY A 279 -12.66 5.54 -3.43
N ARG A 280 -12.97 4.31 -3.03
CA ARG A 280 -13.66 4.01 -1.76
C ARG A 280 -12.87 4.34 -0.51
N THR A 281 -11.55 4.09 -0.52
CA THR A 281 -10.67 4.37 0.64
C THR A 281 -10.63 5.87 0.95
N HIS A 282 -10.35 6.69 -0.06
CA HIS A 282 -10.13 8.12 0.15
C HIS A 282 -11.44 8.90 0.29
N ALA A 283 -12.52 8.44 -0.34
CA ALA A 283 -13.85 8.98 -0.10
C ALA A 283 -14.21 8.86 1.40
N THR A 284 -14.06 7.66 1.98
CA THR A 284 -14.26 7.44 3.43
C THR A 284 -13.35 8.33 4.26
N ALA A 285 -12.04 8.37 3.98
CA ALA A 285 -11.10 9.18 4.75
C ALA A 285 -11.51 10.66 4.77
N LEU A 286 -11.96 11.21 3.65
CA LEU A 286 -12.48 12.59 3.56
C LEU A 286 -13.72 12.79 4.44
N ARG A 287 -14.70 11.88 4.39
CA ARG A 287 -15.91 11.97 5.24
C ARG A 287 -15.58 11.87 6.72
N LEU A 288 -14.59 11.06 7.09
CA LEU A 288 -14.14 10.95 8.48
C LEU A 288 -13.38 12.20 8.94
N LEU A 289 -12.56 12.83 8.07
CA LEU A 289 -11.87 14.09 8.39
C LEU A 289 -12.84 15.24 8.68
N GLU A 290 -13.98 15.27 7.99
CA GLU A 290 -15.06 16.23 8.24
C GLU A 290 -15.74 15.99 9.60
N GLN A 291 -15.90 14.73 10.00
CA GLN A 291 -16.62 14.35 11.23
C GLN A 291 -15.76 14.37 12.50
N TYR A 292 -14.44 14.13 12.37
CA TYR A 292 -13.51 14.01 13.48
C TYR A 292 -12.44 15.08 13.41
N PRO A 293 -12.55 16.22 14.13
CA PRO A 293 -11.63 17.35 14.01
C PRO A 293 -10.17 17.04 14.36
N ASP A 294 -9.96 16.08 15.25
CA ASP A 294 -8.62 15.68 15.72
C ASP A 294 -7.99 14.59 14.85
N TYR A 295 -8.73 14.03 13.90
CA TYR A 295 -8.23 13.00 13.00
C TYR A 295 -7.24 13.60 11.98
N LYS A 296 -6.08 12.95 11.87
CA LYS A 296 -5.06 13.21 10.86
C LYS A 296 -4.86 11.94 10.03
N PHE A 297 -4.86 12.10 8.71
CA PHE A 297 -4.66 11.00 7.76
C PHE A 297 -3.36 11.19 6.99
N SER A 298 -2.58 10.13 6.83
CA SER A 298 -1.32 10.14 6.08
C SER A 298 -1.35 9.10 4.97
N GLN A 299 -0.94 9.50 3.76
CA GLN A 299 -1.03 8.65 2.59
C GLN A 299 0.19 8.80 1.68
N SER A 300 0.77 7.65 1.32
CA SER A 300 1.97 7.51 0.51
C SER A 300 1.67 7.44 -1.01
N GLN A 301 2.74 7.41 -1.80
CA GLN A 301 2.80 7.12 -3.25
C GLN A 301 2.16 8.18 -4.17
N ALA A 302 2.98 8.83 -5.00
CA ALA A 302 2.48 9.81 -5.98
C ALA A 302 1.56 9.20 -7.05
N LEU A 303 1.78 7.93 -7.43
CA LEU A 303 0.97 7.20 -8.42
C LEU A 303 -0.51 7.25 -8.08
N MET A 304 -0.85 7.07 -6.80
CA MET A 304 -2.23 7.08 -6.32
C MET A 304 -2.88 8.43 -6.58
N TYR A 305 -2.26 9.53 -6.16
CA TYR A 305 -2.79 10.87 -6.40
C TYR A 305 -2.94 11.19 -7.89
N ARG A 306 -2.05 10.65 -8.73
CA ARG A 306 -2.15 10.78 -10.19
C ARG A 306 -3.37 10.03 -10.75
N GLU A 307 -3.62 8.79 -10.31
CA GLU A 307 -4.83 8.03 -10.67
C GLU A 307 -6.11 8.69 -10.12
N MET A 308 -6.03 9.27 -8.92
CA MET A 308 -7.14 10.01 -8.31
C MET A 308 -7.50 11.25 -9.13
N LYS A 309 -6.50 12.01 -9.57
CA LYS A 309 -6.70 13.19 -10.42
C LYS A 309 -7.36 12.83 -11.75
N GLU A 310 -6.98 11.71 -12.35
CA GLU A 310 -7.52 11.23 -13.63
C GLU A 310 -8.93 10.65 -13.49
N THR A 311 -9.18 9.85 -12.46
CA THR A 311 -10.43 9.05 -12.33
C THR A 311 -11.48 9.73 -11.46
N TYR A 312 -11.07 10.48 -10.42
CA TYR A 312 -11.94 11.09 -9.42
C TYR A 312 -11.56 12.56 -9.16
N PRO A 313 -11.60 13.45 -10.17
CA PRO A 313 -11.09 14.81 -10.06
C PRO A 313 -11.75 15.64 -8.95
N ALA A 314 -13.06 15.44 -8.70
CA ALA A 314 -13.76 16.11 -7.60
C ALA A 314 -13.22 15.70 -6.22
N MET A 315 -12.89 14.41 -6.04
CA MET A 315 -12.29 13.90 -4.81
C MET A 315 -10.85 14.40 -4.64
N PHE A 316 -10.09 14.46 -5.75
CA PHE A 316 -8.73 15.01 -5.75
C PHE A 316 -8.66 16.46 -5.24
N GLU A 317 -9.60 17.32 -5.65
CA GLU A 317 -9.67 18.70 -5.15
C GLU A 317 -10.06 18.77 -3.66
N GLN A 318 -10.88 17.86 -3.16
CA GLN A 318 -11.15 17.74 -1.72
C GLN A 318 -9.89 17.34 -0.93
N VAL A 319 -9.11 16.39 -1.45
CA VAL A 319 -7.82 16.02 -0.86
C VAL A 319 -6.87 17.22 -0.82
N LYS A 320 -6.74 17.97 -1.92
CA LYS A 320 -5.94 19.22 -1.93
C LYS A 320 -6.40 20.22 -0.87
N ALA A 321 -7.71 20.35 -0.66
CA ALA A 321 -8.24 21.20 0.39
C ALA A 321 -7.84 20.70 1.79
N MET A 322 -7.90 19.38 2.05
CA MET A 322 -7.50 18.79 3.33
C MET A 322 -5.99 18.86 3.58
N VAL A 323 -5.17 18.76 2.53
CA VAL A 323 -3.71 18.99 2.62
C VAL A 323 -3.44 20.43 3.02
N LYS A 324 -4.09 21.40 2.34
CA LYS A 324 -3.96 22.83 2.69
C LYS A 324 -4.47 23.14 4.10
N ALA A 325 -5.49 22.43 4.57
CA ALA A 325 -6.04 22.57 5.91
C ALA A 325 -5.18 21.92 7.01
N GLY A 326 -4.09 21.22 6.66
CA GLY A 326 -3.24 20.52 7.63
C GLY A 326 -3.93 19.33 8.28
N ARG A 327 -4.83 18.67 7.54
CA ARG A 327 -5.62 17.50 7.98
C ARG A 327 -5.26 16.22 7.21
N TRP A 328 -4.55 16.35 6.09
CA TRP A 328 -4.03 15.27 5.25
C TRP A 328 -2.53 15.45 5.00
N GLU A 329 -1.72 14.45 5.32
CA GLU A 329 -0.30 14.40 5.03
C GLU A 329 -0.02 13.55 3.78
N ILE A 330 0.79 14.10 2.89
CA ILE A 330 1.39 13.34 1.80
C ILE A 330 2.79 12.92 2.27
N VAL A 331 3.03 11.61 2.39
CA VAL A 331 4.29 11.04 2.90
C VAL A 331 4.97 10.19 1.82
N GLY A 332 6.23 9.82 2.04
CA GLY A 332 6.94 8.80 1.26
C GLY A 332 7.87 9.29 0.16
N ALA A 333 7.60 10.46 -0.43
CA ALA A 333 8.43 11.12 -1.45
C ALA A 333 8.60 10.37 -2.80
N THR A 334 8.13 9.13 -2.93
CA THR A 334 8.35 8.27 -4.10
C THR A 334 7.15 8.18 -5.03
N TRP A 335 7.39 7.74 -6.27
CA TRP A 335 6.34 7.50 -7.26
C TRP A 335 5.41 6.35 -6.85
N VAL A 336 5.97 5.20 -6.51
CA VAL A 336 5.30 4.09 -5.80
C VAL A 336 6.08 3.74 -4.54
N GLU A 337 5.67 2.73 -3.77
CA GLU A 337 6.54 2.12 -2.75
C GLU A 337 7.34 1.00 -3.43
N PRO A 338 8.58 1.27 -3.87
CA PRO A 338 9.30 0.35 -4.73
C PRO A 338 9.85 -0.84 -3.94
N ASP A 339 10.10 -1.94 -4.65
CA ASP A 339 11.04 -2.94 -4.15
C ASP A 339 12.42 -2.30 -3.91
N CYS A 340 13.06 -2.67 -2.80
CA CYS A 340 14.28 -2.03 -2.35
C CYS A 340 15.55 -2.88 -2.53
N ASN A 341 15.50 -3.96 -3.31
CA ASN A 341 16.64 -4.86 -3.55
C ASN A 341 16.93 -5.10 -5.03
N LEU A 342 15.89 -5.23 -5.85
CA LEU A 342 15.97 -5.66 -7.25
C LEU A 342 16.18 -4.51 -8.23
N ILE A 343 15.93 -3.27 -7.80
CA ILE A 343 16.04 -2.08 -8.65
C ILE A 343 17.45 -1.47 -8.60
N SER A 344 17.81 -0.73 -9.65
CA SER A 344 19.08 0.00 -9.70
C SER A 344 19.11 1.24 -8.79
N GLY A 345 20.31 1.72 -8.48
CA GLY A 345 20.50 3.01 -7.81
C GLY A 345 19.84 4.18 -8.54
N GLU A 346 19.92 4.20 -9.87
CA GLU A 346 19.25 5.23 -10.68
C GLU A 346 17.72 5.13 -10.55
N SER A 347 17.17 3.92 -10.51
CA SER A 347 15.74 3.72 -10.28
C SER A 347 15.28 4.28 -8.93
N PHE A 348 16.05 4.12 -7.85
CA PHE A 348 15.73 4.82 -6.58
C PHE A 348 15.69 6.34 -6.74
N VAL A 349 16.69 6.90 -7.42
CA VAL A 349 16.73 8.35 -7.71
C VAL A 349 15.49 8.77 -8.51
N ARG A 350 15.09 7.98 -9.51
CA ARG A 350 13.90 8.24 -10.33
C ARG A 350 12.60 8.07 -9.55
N GLN A 351 12.47 7.06 -8.69
CA GLN A 351 11.31 6.91 -7.80
C GLN A 351 11.09 8.20 -6.99
N ILE A 352 12.14 8.73 -6.38
CA ILE A 352 12.07 9.97 -5.59
C ILE A 352 11.85 11.18 -6.50
N LEU A 353 12.57 11.31 -7.62
CA LEU A 353 12.47 12.46 -8.51
C LEU A 353 11.05 12.61 -9.07
N HIS A 354 10.49 11.55 -9.65
CA HIS A 354 9.15 11.59 -10.24
C HIS A 354 8.07 11.77 -9.16
N GLY A 355 8.22 11.12 -8.00
CA GLY A 355 7.33 11.29 -6.85
C GLY A 355 7.32 12.73 -6.34
N MET A 356 8.48 13.27 -5.97
CA MET A 356 8.65 14.63 -5.46
C MET A 356 8.19 15.70 -6.45
N ASN A 357 8.53 15.55 -7.73
CA ASN A 357 8.11 16.52 -8.76
C ASN A 357 6.59 16.56 -8.90
N PHE A 358 5.93 15.38 -8.91
CA PHE A 358 4.48 15.31 -8.93
C PHE A 358 3.87 15.97 -7.69
N ILE A 359 4.32 15.58 -6.49
CA ILE A 359 3.77 16.06 -5.22
C ILE A 359 3.94 17.58 -5.10
N LYS A 360 5.13 18.10 -5.41
CA LYS A 360 5.42 19.53 -5.36
C LYS A 360 4.56 20.32 -6.34
N ARG A 361 4.36 19.81 -7.56
CA ARG A 361 3.55 20.47 -8.59
C ARG A 361 2.07 20.53 -8.20
N GLU A 362 1.51 19.43 -7.71
CA GLU A 362 0.07 19.32 -7.48
C GLU A 362 -0.38 19.86 -6.12
N PHE A 363 0.47 19.74 -5.09
CA PHE A 363 0.12 20.05 -3.70
C PHE A 363 0.98 21.16 -3.06
N GLY A 364 2.12 21.50 -3.67
CA GLY A 364 3.03 22.51 -3.12
C GLY A 364 3.75 22.08 -1.84
N VAL A 365 3.75 20.78 -1.51
CA VAL A 365 4.43 20.22 -0.33
C VAL A 365 5.69 19.45 -0.73
N THR A 366 6.57 19.22 0.24
CA THR A 366 7.86 18.53 0.04
C THR A 366 8.06 17.55 1.21
N PRO A 367 7.62 16.29 1.03
CA PRO A 367 7.83 15.24 2.04
C PRO A 367 9.33 15.06 2.34
N ARG A 368 9.65 14.71 3.58
CA ARG A 368 11.00 14.48 4.11
C ARG A 368 11.26 13.03 4.50
N THR A 369 10.27 12.15 4.33
CA THR A 369 10.33 10.76 4.75
C THR A 369 10.30 9.81 3.57
N PHE A 370 11.25 8.89 3.51
CA PHE A 370 11.15 7.71 2.66
C PHE A 370 10.32 6.65 3.41
N TRP A 371 9.11 6.37 2.92
CA TRP A 371 8.11 5.53 3.56
C TRP A 371 7.93 4.24 2.77
N CYS A 372 8.33 3.10 3.33
CA CYS A 372 8.26 1.79 2.70
C CYS A 372 7.91 0.72 3.75
N PRO A 373 6.66 0.74 4.27
CA PRO A 373 6.23 -0.15 5.35
C PRO A 373 6.26 -1.63 4.96
N ASP A 374 5.92 -1.97 3.71
CA ASP A 374 5.69 -3.36 3.28
C ASP A 374 6.79 -3.97 2.38
N VAL A 375 7.97 -3.35 2.30
CA VAL A 375 9.02 -3.80 1.37
C VAL A 375 9.85 -4.98 1.90
N PHE A 376 10.19 -5.93 1.02
CA PHE A 376 10.83 -7.21 1.35
C PHE A 376 12.35 -7.12 1.56
N GLY A 377 12.77 -6.33 2.55
CA GLY A 377 14.18 -6.01 2.83
C GLY A 377 14.63 -4.71 2.15
N ASN A 378 15.71 -4.10 2.64
CA ASN A 378 16.17 -2.81 2.14
C ASN A 378 17.70 -2.74 1.97
N ALA A 379 18.14 -2.42 0.75
CA ALA A 379 19.54 -2.42 0.37
C ALA A 379 20.40 -1.44 1.18
N TRP A 380 21.60 -1.88 1.56
CA TRP A 380 22.56 -1.12 2.39
C TRP A 380 22.98 0.24 1.81
N THR A 381 22.88 0.45 0.49
CA THR A 381 23.26 1.71 -0.18
C THR A 381 22.22 2.82 -0.07
N MET A 382 20.98 2.51 0.33
CA MET A 382 19.87 3.47 0.36
C MET A 382 20.10 4.70 1.25
N PRO A 383 20.75 4.64 2.43
CA PRO A 383 20.97 5.83 3.26
C PRO A 383 21.62 6.99 2.51
N GLN A 384 22.59 6.69 1.63
CA GLN A 384 23.24 7.70 0.81
C GLN A 384 22.26 8.36 -0.16
N ILE A 385 21.43 7.57 -0.85
CA ILE A 385 20.45 8.07 -1.83
C ILE A 385 19.39 8.92 -1.11
N ILE A 386 18.81 8.39 -0.03
CA ILE A 386 17.79 9.07 0.79
C ILE A 386 18.30 10.44 1.25
N ALA A 387 19.49 10.48 1.87
CA ALA A 387 20.07 11.72 2.36
C ALA A 387 20.39 12.72 1.23
N ARG A 388 20.96 12.25 0.11
CA ARG A 388 21.28 13.12 -1.05
C ARG A 388 20.05 13.64 -1.77
N SER A 389 18.93 12.93 -1.68
CA SER A 389 17.62 13.42 -2.14
C SER A 389 16.97 14.43 -1.19
N GLY A 390 17.61 14.78 -0.07
CA GLY A 390 17.10 15.74 0.91
C GLY A 390 16.07 15.17 1.88
N LEU A 391 15.87 13.85 1.88
CA LEU A 391 15.01 13.15 2.83
C LEU A 391 15.77 12.97 4.16
N LYS A 392 15.08 13.17 5.27
CA LYS A 392 15.64 13.14 6.63
C LYS A 392 15.39 11.82 7.35
N TYR A 393 14.29 11.15 6.99
CA TYR A 393 13.76 10.02 7.72
C TYR A 393 13.54 8.83 6.80
N PHE A 394 13.69 7.63 7.37
CA PHE A 394 13.32 6.37 6.73
C PHE A 394 12.42 5.57 7.69
N VAL A 395 11.31 5.05 7.18
CA VAL A 395 10.37 4.23 7.98
C VAL A 395 10.00 2.96 7.21
N THR A 396 10.10 1.83 7.89
CA THR A 396 9.72 0.50 7.39
C THR A 396 9.20 -0.37 8.55
N HIS A 397 8.54 -1.50 8.27
CA HIS A 397 7.90 -2.34 9.30
C HIS A 397 8.23 -3.83 9.19
N LYS A 398 8.47 -4.36 7.99
CA LYS A 398 8.54 -5.82 7.75
C LYS A 398 9.49 -6.55 8.69
N MET A 399 10.71 -6.07 8.89
CA MET A 399 11.71 -6.76 9.73
C MET A 399 11.30 -6.82 11.21
N GLY A 400 10.48 -5.87 11.68
CA GLY A 400 9.92 -5.87 13.04
C GLY A 400 8.92 -7.00 13.29
N VAL A 401 8.31 -7.56 12.24
CA VAL A 401 7.18 -8.49 12.32
C VAL A 401 7.47 -9.85 11.69
N TRP A 402 8.27 -9.88 10.62
CA TRP A 402 8.39 -11.02 9.69
C TRP A 402 9.81 -11.60 9.62
N ASN A 403 10.70 -11.31 10.57
CA ASN A 403 11.94 -12.08 10.67
C ASN A 403 11.67 -13.43 11.34
N ASP A 404 12.07 -14.52 10.67
CA ASP A 404 11.77 -15.90 11.09
C ASP A 404 12.69 -16.41 12.22
N THR A 405 13.94 -15.97 12.24
CA THR A 405 15.01 -16.54 13.07
C THR A 405 15.61 -15.50 14.02
N ASN A 406 15.86 -14.28 13.55
CA ASN A 406 16.45 -13.19 14.34
C ASN A 406 15.44 -12.06 14.58
N PRO A 407 14.77 -12.05 15.74
CA PRO A 407 13.84 -10.99 16.09
C PRO A 407 14.50 -9.61 16.06
N TRP A 408 13.86 -8.68 15.35
CA TRP A 408 14.32 -7.30 15.30
C TRP A 408 14.02 -6.58 16.62
N THR A 409 15.00 -5.83 17.15
CA THR A 409 14.92 -5.22 18.49
C THR A 409 15.16 -3.70 18.51
N LYS A 410 15.40 -3.06 17.37
CA LYS A 410 15.79 -1.64 17.28
C LYS A 410 14.67 -0.79 16.69
N ASN A 411 13.93 -0.04 17.51
CA ASN A 411 12.82 0.74 16.96
C ASN A 411 13.24 2.13 16.44
N THR A 412 14.27 2.73 17.03
CA THR A 412 14.86 4.02 16.62
C THR A 412 16.38 3.87 16.47
N PHE A 413 16.91 4.11 15.27
CA PHE A 413 18.33 3.89 14.98
C PHE A 413 18.86 4.78 13.86
N TRP A 414 20.17 4.98 13.83
CA TRP A 414 20.85 5.53 12.65
C TRP A 414 21.11 4.40 11.65
N TRP A 415 20.48 4.46 10.48
CA TRP A 415 20.86 3.55 9.40
C TRP A 415 22.02 4.15 8.61
N GLN A 416 23.16 3.46 8.63
CA GLN A 416 24.40 3.89 8.03
C GLN A 416 24.68 3.11 6.74
N GLY A 417 24.87 3.84 5.64
CA GLY A 417 25.30 3.26 4.37
C GLY A 417 26.80 2.95 4.34
N PRO A 418 27.28 2.22 3.31
CA PRO A 418 28.68 1.82 3.19
C PRO A 418 29.65 3.01 3.06
N ASP A 419 29.16 4.18 2.66
CA ASP A 419 29.91 5.43 2.56
C ASP A 419 29.97 6.21 3.88
N GLY A 420 29.34 5.71 4.94
CA GLY A 420 29.24 6.38 6.25
C GLY A 420 28.08 7.36 6.38
N THR A 421 27.29 7.60 5.32
CA THR A 421 26.10 8.46 5.39
C THR A 421 25.05 7.83 6.31
N ARG A 422 24.41 8.64 7.16
CA ARG A 422 23.39 8.20 8.11
C ARG A 422 22.04 8.86 7.86
N VAL A 423 20.98 8.09 7.99
CA VAL A 423 19.58 8.55 8.01
C VAL A 423 18.93 8.09 9.32
N LEU A 424 18.10 8.95 9.92
CA LEU A 424 17.34 8.55 11.10
C LEU A 424 16.20 7.61 10.67
N SER A 425 16.23 6.40 11.20
CA SER A 425 15.35 5.33 10.79
C SER A 425 14.48 4.86 11.94
N LEU A 426 13.20 4.65 11.66
CA LEU A 426 12.25 4.05 12.58
C LEU A 426 11.73 2.72 12.02
N MET A 427 11.63 1.75 12.93
CA MET A 427 10.96 0.48 12.72
C MET A 427 9.94 0.28 13.83
N PRO A 428 8.66 0.67 13.64
CA PRO A 428 7.63 0.38 14.61
C PRO A 428 7.57 -1.14 14.92
N PRO A 429 7.36 -1.55 16.18
CA PRO A 429 7.42 -2.95 16.61
C PRO A 429 6.21 -3.82 16.22
N THR A 430 5.22 -3.24 15.53
CA THR A 430 4.00 -3.94 15.09
C THR A 430 3.74 -3.65 13.63
N HIS A 431 2.76 -4.34 13.04
CA HIS A 431 2.33 -4.09 11.67
C HIS A 431 1.90 -2.63 11.47
N PHE A 432 2.00 -2.13 10.24
CA PHE A 432 1.50 -0.79 9.85
C PHE A 432 -0.03 -0.75 9.70
N ILE A 433 -0.66 -1.92 9.76
CA ILE A 433 -2.11 -2.13 9.88
C ILE A 433 -2.37 -2.44 11.33
N GLY A 434 -3.08 -1.55 12.00
CA GLY A 434 -3.43 -1.68 13.41
C GLY A 434 -4.82 -1.13 13.65
N THR A 435 -5.41 -1.49 14.78
CA THR A 435 -6.64 -0.86 15.28
C THR A 435 -6.32 0.00 16.49
N VAL A 436 -7.26 0.82 16.96
CA VAL A 436 -7.09 1.61 18.19
C VAL A 436 -7.72 0.89 19.39
N GLU A 437 -7.91 -0.43 19.28
CA GLU A 437 -8.24 -1.29 20.42
C GLU A 437 -7.11 -1.23 21.46
N PRO A 438 -7.45 -1.16 22.76
CA PRO A 438 -6.44 -0.91 23.79
C PRO A 438 -5.47 -2.09 23.97
N ASP A 439 -5.88 -3.33 23.67
CA ASP A 439 -4.98 -4.50 23.65
C ASP A 439 -3.92 -4.40 22.55
N HIS A 440 -4.30 -4.00 21.33
CA HIS A 440 -3.35 -3.81 20.22
C HIS A 440 -2.35 -2.67 20.51
N MET A 441 -2.83 -1.56 21.07
CA MET A 441 -1.95 -0.46 21.48
C MET A 441 -1.00 -0.90 22.61
N ALA A 442 -1.50 -1.66 23.58
CA ALA A 442 -0.69 -2.19 24.67
C ALA A 442 0.36 -3.19 24.18
N GLU A 443 0.02 -4.05 23.21
CA GLU A 443 0.97 -4.94 22.55
C GLU A 443 2.10 -4.13 21.89
N HIS A 444 1.75 -3.12 21.09
CA HIS A 444 2.74 -2.25 20.45
C HIS A 444 3.65 -1.60 21.47
N TRP A 445 3.07 -0.96 22.49
CA TRP A 445 3.86 -0.33 23.53
C TRP A 445 4.74 -1.35 24.23
N SER A 446 4.23 -2.55 24.57
CA SER A 446 5.00 -3.59 25.25
C SER A 446 6.25 -3.99 24.45
N LYS A 447 6.14 -4.12 23.12
CA LYS A 447 7.23 -4.49 22.22
C LYS A 447 8.20 -3.34 21.89
N PHE A 448 7.78 -2.08 22.06
CA PHE A 448 8.65 -0.92 21.81
C PHE A 448 9.87 -0.92 22.75
N SER A 449 11.09 -1.02 22.22
CA SER A 449 12.32 -1.17 23.01
C SER A 449 12.83 0.15 23.57
N ASP A 450 12.52 1.29 22.94
CA ASP A 450 13.11 2.60 23.27
C ASP A 450 12.30 3.40 24.32
N LYS A 451 11.55 2.73 25.20
CA LYS A 451 10.71 3.39 26.23
C LYS A 451 11.51 4.26 27.20
N ALA A 452 12.69 3.79 27.60
CA ALA A 452 13.52 4.45 28.61
C ALA A 452 14.37 5.60 28.04
N THR A 453 14.60 5.60 26.73
CA THR A 453 15.47 6.54 26.02
C THR A 453 14.64 7.58 25.28
N ILE A 454 13.91 7.17 24.24
CA ILE A 454 13.05 8.05 23.44
C ILE A 454 11.74 8.29 24.17
N GLY A 455 11.07 7.23 24.65
CA GLY A 455 9.80 7.33 25.37
C GLY A 455 8.61 7.76 24.52
N GLU A 456 8.77 7.81 23.20
CA GLU A 456 7.70 8.10 22.23
C GLU A 456 7.78 7.11 21.06
N SER A 457 6.65 6.55 20.61
CA SER A 457 6.60 5.64 19.47
C SER A 457 5.62 6.11 18.40
N LEU A 458 5.90 5.76 17.14
CA LEU A 458 4.96 5.90 16.03
C LEU A 458 4.08 4.64 15.97
N TYR A 459 2.76 4.80 16.01
CA TYR A 459 1.78 3.73 15.89
C TYR A 459 0.85 4.02 14.71
N ASN A 460 0.83 3.10 13.76
CA ASN A 460 0.03 3.20 12.55
C ASN A 460 -1.26 2.41 12.72
N PHE A 461 -2.39 3.03 12.38
CA PHE A 461 -3.70 2.39 12.44
C PHE A 461 -4.53 2.66 11.19
N GLY A 462 -5.48 1.77 10.94
CA GLY A 462 -6.29 1.72 9.72
C GLY A 462 -6.10 0.41 8.98
N TRP A 463 -7.15 0.00 8.28
CA TRP A 463 -7.13 -1.15 7.38
C TRP A 463 -6.23 -0.85 6.16
N GLY A 464 -5.50 -1.86 5.69
CA GLY A 464 -4.51 -1.71 4.62
C GLY A 464 -4.44 -2.94 3.70
N ASP A 465 -3.31 -3.08 3.01
CA ASP A 465 -3.03 -3.99 1.89
C ASP A 465 -3.97 -3.72 0.70
N GLY A 466 -5.29 -3.85 0.90
CA GLY A 466 -6.34 -3.54 -0.09
C GLY A 466 -7.09 -2.23 0.12
N GLY A 467 -6.57 -1.31 0.94
CA GLY A 467 -7.20 -0.02 1.27
C GLY A 467 -8.11 -0.06 2.50
N GLY A 468 -9.11 0.84 2.52
CA GLY A 468 -10.11 0.98 3.59
C GLY A 468 -9.75 2.08 4.60
N GLY A 469 -8.53 2.07 5.15
CA GLY A 469 -8.04 3.05 6.11
C GLY A 469 -8.73 2.96 7.48
N PRO A 470 -8.70 4.01 8.31
CA PRO A 470 -9.41 4.05 9.58
C PRO A 470 -10.94 3.96 9.45
N ASP A 471 -11.60 3.43 10.48
CA ASP A 471 -13.06 3.40 10.62
C ASP A 471 -13.54 4.25 11.83
N VAL A 472 -14.85 4.33 12.01
CA VAL A 472 -15.49 5.11 13.09
C VAL A 472 -15.05 4.62 14.46
N GLU A 473 -14.98 3.30 14.68
CA GLU A 473 -14.61 2.71 15.96
C GLU A 473 -13.19 3.15 16.36
N MET A 474 -12.23 3.04 15.44
CA MET A 474 -10.85 3.50 15.66
C MET A 474 -10.80 4.98 16.05
N LEU A 475 -11.59 5.85 15.42
CA LEU A 475 -11.61 7.29 15.71
C LEU A 475 -12.34 7.63 17.01
N GLU A 476 -13.35 6.85 17.41
CA GLU A 476 -14.00 7.00 18.71
C GLU A 476 -13.03 6.61 19.84
N TYR A 477 -12.19 5.60 19.65
CA TYR A 477 -11.13 5.25 20.59
C TYR A 477 -9.99 6.26 20.60
N LEU A 478 -9.56 6.78 19.44
CA LEU A 478 -8.59 7.87 19.32
C LEU A 478 -8.99 9.08 20.19
N LYS A 479 -10.27 9.45 20.20
CA LYS A 479 -10.81 10.54 21.02
C LYS A 479 -10.71 10.27 22.53
N ARG A 480 -10.82 9.00 22.95
CA ARG A 480 -11.02 8.58 24.34
C ARG A 480 -9.74 8.15 25.06
N TYR A 481 -8.76 7.64 24.33
CA TYR A 481 -7.53 7.08 24.91
C TYR A 481 -6.37 8.06 25.06
N ARG A 482 -6.60 9.38 24.99
CA ARG A 482 -5.52 10.39 25.11
C ARG A 482 -4.71 10.25 26.40
N GLU A 483 -5.40 10.15 27.53
CA GLU A 483 -4.80 10.01 28.87
C GLU A 483 -5.60 9.03 29.74
N PHE A 484 -6.15 7.97 29.14
CA PHE A 484 -7.06 7.05 29.81
C PHE A 484 -6.34 6.14 30.83
N PRO A 485 -6.88 5.91 32.03
CA PRO A 485 -6.27 5.05 33.06
C PRO A 485 -5.88 3.66 32.53
N GLY A 486 -4.63 3.26 32.74
CA GLY A 486 -4.10 1.97 32.30
C GLY A 486 -3.61 1.91 30.84
N VAL A 487 -3.92 2.91 30.01
CA VAL A 487 -3.51 3.00 28.61
C VAL A 487 -2.31 3.96 28.47
N THR A 488 -1.36 3.64 27.59
CA THR A 488 -0.26 4.56 27.27
C THR A 488 -0.82 5.86 26.69
N PRO A 489 -0.36 7.06 27.13
CA PRO A 489 -0.85 8.32 26.58
C PRO A 489 -0.73 8.36 25.06
N THR A 490 -1.73 8.92 24.39
CA THR A 490 -1.82 8.93 22.93
C THR A 490 -1.99 10.34 22.35
N ARG A 491 -1.48 10.55 21.13
CA ARG A 491 -1.64 11.80 20.38
C ARG A 491 -1.87 11.50 18.91
N SER A 492 -2.98 12.00 18.33
CA SER A 492 -3.14 11.97 16.88
C SER A 492 -2.09 12.85 16.21
N SER A 493 -1.29 12.27 15.33
CA SER A 493 -0.15 12.95 14.70
C SER A 493 -0.01 12.53 13.24
N PHE A 494 0.52 13.43 12.43
CA PHE A 494 1.13 13.03 11.16
C PHE A 494 2.41 12.23 11.39
N VAL A 495 2.85 11.48 10.37
CA VAL A 495 4.08 10.70 10.43
C VAL A 495 5.27 11.64 10.66
N GLU A 496 5.36 12.74 9.91
CA GLU A 496 6.51 13.65 10.03
C GLU A 496 6.50 14.46 11.33
N GLU A 497 5.31 14.72 11.91
CA GLU A 497 5.21 15.33 13.23
C GLU A 497 5.75 14.40 14.34
N ALA A 498 5.43 13.11 14.26
CA ALA A 498 5.95 12.10 15.17
C ALA A 498 7.47 11.96 15.01
N LEU A 499 7.96 11.90 13.76
CA LEU A 499 9.38 11.81 13.45
C LEU A 499 10.17 13.04 13.92
N ASP A 500 9.63 14.24 13.73
CA ASP A 500 10.26 15.48 14.22
C ASP A 500 10.34 15.50 15.76
N SER A 501 9.29 15.01 16.46
CA SER A 501 9.28 14.86 17.93
C SER A 501 10.34 13.86 18.41
N ILE A 502 10.42 12.68 17.77
CA ILE A 502 11.40 11.64 18.10
C ILE A 502 12.82 12.12 17.78
N ALA A 503 13.05 12.74 16.62
CA ALA A 503 14.33 13.28 16.23
C ALA A 503 14.85 14.35 17.20
N ALA A 504 13.96 15.14 17.81
CA ALA A 504 14.34 16.11 18.83
C ALA A 504 14.97 15.44 20.06
N ARG A 505 14.44 14.28 20.47
CA ARG A 505 14.92 13.49 21.62
C ARG A 505 16.20 12.70 21.33
N VAL A 506 16.36 12.27 20.07
CA VAL A 506 17.60 11.63 19.59
C VAL A 506 18.83 12.52 19.77
N ARG A 507 18.69 13.85 19.73
CA ARG A 507 19.84 14.77 19.94
C ARG A 507 20.51 14.62 21.29
N ASP A 508 19.73 14.27 22.31
CA ASP A 508 20.20 14.13 23.69
C ASP A 508 20.38 12.65 24.10
N THR A 509 20.24 11.73 23.15
CA THR A 509 20.18 10.28 23.39
C THR A 509 21.12 9.53 22.46
N ASN A 510 21.94 8.62 22.99
CA ASN A 510 22.72 7.73 22.14
C ASN A 510 21.85 6.57 21.63
N ILE A 511 21.47 6.62 20.36
CA ILE A 511 20.72 5.55 19.68
C ILE A 511 21.66 4.61 18.91
N PRO A 512 21.28 3.34 18.70
CA PRO A 512 22.12 2.39 17.96
C PRO A 512 22.35 2.83 16.51
N VAL A 513 23.48 2.38 15.95
CA VAL A 513 23.78 2.49 14.52
C VAL A 513 23.63 1.11 13.90
N TRP A 514 22.83 1.00 12.84
CA TRP A 514 22.78 -0.18 11.99
C TRP A 514 23.63 0.09 10.75
N ASN A 515 24.75 -0.60 10.61
CA ASN A 515 25.69 -0.45 9.51
C ASN A 515 25.73 -1.71 8.66
N ASP A 516 24.57 -2.07 8.11
CA ASP A 516 24.39 -3.21 7.22
C ASP A 516 23.12 -3.03 6.40
N GLU A 517 22.85 -3.97 5.51
CA GLU A 517 21.56 -4.18 4.89
C GLU A 517 20.48 -4.40 5.96
N LEU A 518 19.27 -3.90 5.73
CA LEU A 518 18.12 -4.32 6.52
C LEU A 518 17.53 -5.58 5.89
N TYR A 519 18.22 -6.69 6.13
CA TYR A 519 17.89 -8.01 5.59
C TYR A 519 16.58 -8.54 6.20
N LEU A 520 15.60 -8.83 5.34
CA LEU A 520 14.38 -9.54 5.72
C LEU A 520 14.58 -11.04 5.55
N GLU A 521 14.32 -11.80 6.61
CA GLU A 521 14.53 -13.25 6.59
C GLU A 521 13.40 -13.99 5.87
N GLU A 522 12.22 -13.39 5.75
CA GLU A 522 11.11 -13.99 5.02
C GLU A 522 11.06 -13.55 3.54
N HIS A 523 10.21 -14.20 2.74
CA HIS A 523 9.97 -13.87 1.32
C HIS A 523 11.17 -14.00 0.36
N ARG A 524 12.23 -14.75 0.70
CA ARG A 524 13.44 -14.95 -0.14
C ARG A 524 13.16 -15.46 -1.58
N GLY A 525 12.04 -16.16 -1.80
CA GLY A 525 11.62 -16.64 -3.12
C GLY A 525 11.27 -15.53 -4.13
N THR A 526 11.02 -14.32 -3.64
CA THR A 526 10.68 -13.14 -4.46
C THR A 526 11.81 -12.70 -5.39
N PHE A 527 13.06 -13.01 -5.06
CA PHE A 527 14.22 -12.67 -5.89
C PHE A 527 14.28 -13.47 -7.20
N THR A 528 13.73 -14.69 -7.23
CA THR A 528 13.86 -15.62 -8.36
C THR A 528 12.55 -15.87 -9.12
N THR A 529 11.40 -15.80 -8.45
CA THR A 529 10.10 -16.01 -9.10
C THR A 529 9.86 -15.02 -10.25
N LYS A 530 9.08 -15.41 -11.27
CA LYS A 530 8.76 -14.55 -12.44
C LYS A 530 9.99 -13.87 -13.05
N ALA A 531 11.07 -14.63 -13.29
CA ALA A 531 12.38 -14.13 -13.74
C ALA A 531 12.34 -13.19 -14.96
N ARG A 532 11.37 -13.34 -15.87
CA ARG A 532 11.17 -12.39 -16.99
C ARG A 532 10.99 -10.96 -16.51
N LEU A 533 10.22 -10.71 -15.44
CA LEU A 533 10.02 -9.34 -14.92
C LEU A 533 11.33 -8.71 -14.47
N LYS A 534 12.19 -9.48 -13.78
CA LYS A 534 13.52 -9.03 -13.34
C LYS A 534 14.42 -8.72 -14.53
N LYS A 535 14.42 -9.61 -15.53
CA LYS A 535 15.18 -9.45 -16.77
C LYS A 535 14.76 -8.18 -17.53
N GLU A 536 13.46 -7.98 -17.72
CA GLU A 536 12.94 -6.80 -18.43
C GLU A 536 13.14 -5.51 -17.63
N ASN A 537 13.01 -5.53 -16.29
CA ASN A 537 13.37 -4.38 -15.45
C ASN A 537 14.82 -3.96 -15.70
N ARG A 538 15.76 -4.91 -15.58
CA ARG A 538 17.19 -4.62 -15.79
C ARG A 538 17.46 -4.16 -17.23
N LYS A 539 16.80 -4.75 -18.22
CA LYS A 539 16.89 -4.31 -19.62
C LYS A 539 16.44 -2.85 -19.76
N CYS A 540 15.30 -2.49 -19.16
CA CYS A 540 14.77 -1.13 -19.20
C CYS A 540 15.69 -0.13 -18.49
N GLU A 541 16.19 -0.44 -17.29
CA GLU A 541 17.13 0.44 -16.58
C GLU A 541 18.37 0.77 -17.41
N VAL A 542 18.97 -0.23 -18.06
CA VAL A 542 20.12 -0.04 -18.95
C VAL A 542 19.73 0.72 -20.22
N LEU A 543 18.57 0.40 -20.80
CA LEU A 543 18.07 1.03 -22.03
C LEU A 543 17.77 2.51 -21.81
N TYR A 544 17.08 2.87 -20.74
CA TYR A 544 16.71 4.26 -20.47
C TYR A 544 17.93 5.12 -20.15
N ARG A 545 18.92 4.59 -19.43
CA ARG A 545 20.22 5.26 -19.29
C ARG A 545 20.84 5.55 -20.66
N LYS A 546 20.82 4.60 -21.59
CA LYS A 546 21.35 4.80 -22.96
C LYS A 546 20.53 5.82 -23.74
N ALA A 547 19.20 5.69 -23.72
CA ALA A 547 18.29 6.56 -24.43
C ALA A 547 18.48 8.02 -24.02
N GLU A 548 18.58 8.30 -22.72
CA GLU A 548 18.82 9.64 -22.21
C GLU A 548 20.19 10.20 -22.61
N ILE A 549 21.26 9.41 -22.46
CA ILE A 549 22.62 9.81 -22.84
C ILE A 549 22.69 10.17 -24.32
N TRP A 550 22.17 9.31 -25.20
CA TRP A 550 22.27 9.55 -26.64
C TRP A 550 21.31 10.64 -27.11
N ALA A 551 20.12 10.74 -26.52
CA ALA A 551 19.21 11.85 -26.79
C ALA A 551 19.82 13.20 -26.36
N LEU A 552 20.60 13.23 -25.29
CA LEU A 552 21.31 14.44 -24.85
C LEU A 552 22.42 14.86 -25.84
N PHE A 553 23.15 13.91 -26.41
CA PHE A 553 24.23 14.21 -27.37
C PHE A 553 23.74 14.46 -28.80
N SER A 554 22.54 13.96 -29.12
CA SER A 554 21.93 14.13 -30.44
C SER A 554 21.66 15.59 -30.78
N SER A 555 21.60 15.90 -32.08
CA SER A 555 21.14 17.19 -32.60
C SER A 555 19.62 17.34 -32.56
N LEU A 556 18.88 16.28 -32.25
CA LEU A 556 17.43 16.28 -32.11
C LEU A 556 16.98 16.96 -30.81
N PRO A 557 15.75 17.51 -30.75
CA PRO A 557 15.16 17.98 -29.49
C PRO A 557 15.09 16.85 -28.44
N TYR A 558 15.43 17.17 -27.19
CA TYR A 558 15.40 16.18 -26.11
C TYR A 558 13.97 15.71 -25.81
N PRO A 559 13.65 14.40 -25.95
CA PRO A 559 12.28 13.88 -25.86
C PRO A 559 11.84 13.66 -24.40
N ALA A 560 11.78 14.75 -23.62
CA ALA A 560 11.54 14.71 -22.18
C ALA A 560 10.21 14.02 -21.80
N GLU A 561 9.12 14.30 -22.51
CA GLU A 561 7.79 13.75 -22.21
C GLU A 561 7.72 12.25 -22.48
N GLU A 562 8.35 11.79 -23.56
CA GLU A 562 8.36 10.37 -23.93
C GLU A 562 9.22 9.55 -22.96
N LEU A 563 10.39 10.09 -22.58
CA LEU A 563 11.24 9.50 -21.56
C LEU A 563 10.55 9.46 -20.19
N ASP A 564 9.83 10.51 -19.79
CA ASP A 564 9.06 10.52 -18.54
C ASP A 564 7.92 9.48 -18.57
N ALA A 565 7.19 9.36 -19.68
CA ALA A 565 6.16 8.33 -19.83
C ALA A 565 6.75 6.91 -19.72
N GLY A 566 7.87 6.68 -20.38
CA GLY A 566 8.59 5.43 -20.34
C GLY A 566 9.15 5.08 -18.97
N TRP A 567 9.75 6.04 -18.26
CA TRP A 567 10.20 5.86 -16.89
C TRP A 567 9.04 5.54 -15.96
N LYS A 568 7.89 6.22 -16.09
CA LYS A 568 6.72 5.92 -15.26
C LYS A 568 6.21 4.49 -15.42
N GLU A 569 6.29 3.90 -16.61
CA GLU A 569 5.98 2.48 -16.83
C GLU A 569 6.96 1.59 -16.05
N VAL A 570 8.27 1.87 -16.15
CA VAL A 570 9.31 1.14 -15.40
C VAL A 570 9.10 1.27 -13.88
N LEU A 571 8.97 2.50 -13.37
CA LEU A 571 8.85 2.79 -11.96
C LEU A 571 7.56 2.23 -11.34
N THR A 572 6.45 2.21 -12.09
CA THR A 572 5.20 1.59 -11.63
C THR A 572 5.35 0.07 -11.52
N ASN A 573 6.02 -0.55 -12.49
CA ASN A 573 6.35 -1.99 -12.45
C ASN A 573 7.33 -2.38 -11.34
N GLN A 574 8.05 -1.40 -10.76
CA GLN A 574 8.98 -1.60 -9.65
C GLN A 574 8.31 -1.60 -8.27
N PHE A 575 6.99 -1.46 -8.18
CA PHE A 575 6.25 -1.64 -6.93
C PHE A 575 6.57 -2.98 -6.26
N HIS A 576 6.55 -3.01 -4.92
CA HIS A 576 7.06 -4.15 -4.12
C HIS A 576 6.29 -5.47 -4.29
N ASP A 577 5.05 -5.48 -4.80
CA ASP A 577 4.40 -6.74 -5.23
C ASP A 577 4.46 -6.99 -6.74
N SER A 578 4.76 -5.95 -7.53
CA SER A 578 4.91 -6.05 -8.99
C SER A 578 6.21 -6.78 -9.35
N LEU A 579 7.37 -6.19 -9.03
CA LEU A 579 8.66 -6.70 -9.49
C LEU A 579 9.06 -8.01 -8.78
N PRO A 580 8.89 -8.13 -7.45
CA PRO A 580 8.98 -9.39 -6.71
C PRO A 580 8.15 -10.55 -7.26
N GLY A 581 7.02 -10.31 -7.92
CA GLY A 581 6.24 -11.36 -8.56
C GLY A 581 5.30 -12.11 -7.62
N SER A 582 4.80 -11.44 -6.58
CA SER A 582 3.88 -11.93 -5.54
C SER A 582 2.39 -11.69 -5.86
N HIS A 583 2.05 -11.51 -7.15
CA HIS A 583 0.71 -11.15 -7.62
C HIS A 583 0.05 -12.24 -8.48
N ILE A 584 -1.24 -12.08 -8.77
CA ILE A 584 -2.03 -13.00 -9.60
C ILE A 584 -1.63 -12.99 -11.09
N THR A 585 -1.87 -14.09 -11.80
CA THR A 585 -1.48 -14.26 -13.22
C THR A 585 -1.92 -13.13 -14.17
N PRO A 586 -3.13 -12.55 -14.08
CA PRO A 586 -3.51 -11.43 -14.94
C PRO A 586 -2.57 -10.23 -14.82
N VAL A 587 -2.13 -9.91 -13.60
CA VAL A 587 -1.18 -8.81 -13.33
C VAL A 587 0.15 -9.07 -14.04
N TYR A 588 0.67 -10.29 -13.97
CA TYR A 588 1.94 -10.64 -14.64
C TYR A 588 1.93 -10.27 -16.14
N HIS A 589 0.82 -10.56 -16.83
CA HIS A 589 0.68 -10.22 -18.24
C HIS A 589 0.59 -8.71 -18.50
N ASP A 590 -0.04 -7.95 -17.60
CA ASP A 590 -0.14 -6.50 -17.73
C ASP A 590 1.22 -5.83 -17.47
N LEU A 591 1.97 -6.32 -16.50
CA LEU A 591 3.35 -5.88 -16.24
C LEU A 591 4.27 -6.16 -17.43
N CYS A 592 4.16 -7.34 -18.07
CA CYS A 592 4.93 -7.65 -19.28
C CYS A 592 4.63 -6.67 -20.41
N LYS A 593 3.36 -6.32 -20.63
CA LYS A 593 2.97 -5.33 -21.64
C LYS A 593 3.46 -3.92 -21.31
N ALA A 594 3.52 -3.55 -20.04
CA ALA A 594 4.11 -2.29 -19.60
C ALA A 594 5.60 -2.20 -19.95
N TYR A 595 6.36 -3.29 -19.72
CA TYR A 595 7.74 -3.36 -20.17
C TYR A 595 7.85 -3.30 -21.70
N GLU A 596 7.00 -3.99 -22.45
CA GLU A 596 6.99 -3.91 -23.93
C GLU A 596 6.81 -2.46 -24.43
N ARG A 597 5.89 -1.69 -23.81
CA ARG A 597 5.73 -0.26 -24.12
C ARG A 597 6.98 0.55 -23.78
N ALA A 598 7.52 0.38 -22.57
CA ALA A 598 8.71 1.10 -22.14
C ALA A 598 9.92 0.79 -23.04
N ILE A 599 10.12 -0.47 -23.42
CA ILE A 599 11.18 -0.92 -24.32
C ILE A 599 11.00 -0.28 -25.69
N GLY A 600 9.79 -0.30 -26.25
CA GLY A 600 9.51 0.32 -27.55
C GLY A 600 9.86 1.82 -27.58
N ILE A 601 9.52 2.56 -26.53
CA ILE A 601 9.88 3.99 -26.39
C ILE A 601 11.41 4.14 -26.34
N GLY A 602 12.08 3.41 -25.44
CA GLY A 602 13.52 3.54 -25.21
C GLY A 602 14.37 3.11 -26.42
N GLU A 603 13.98 2.03 -27.11
CA GLU A 603 14.68 1.54 -28.31
C GLU A 603 14.53 2.52 -29.46
N ARG A 604 13.33 3.07 -29.68
CA ARG A 604 13.10 4.10 -30.70
C ARG A 604 13.91 5.36 -30.45
N ILE A 605 13.85 5.93 -29.24
CA ILE A 605 14.61 7.15 -28.88
C ILE A 605 16.12 6.90 -29.04
N THR A 606 16.61 5.75 -28.58
CA THR A 606 18.01 5.37 -28.74
C THR A 606 18.39 5.30 -30.22
N HIS A 607 17.59 4.64 -31.05
CA HIS A 607 17.84 4.47 -32.48
C HIS A 607 17.82 5.80 -33.24
N GLU A 608 16.81 6.64 -33.02
CA GLU A 608 16.69 7.97 -33.64
C GLU A 608 17.89 8.85 -33.26
N SER A 609 18.28 8.85 -31.99
CA SER A 609 19.41 9.63 -31.49
C SER A 609 20.74 9.17 -32.07
N LEU A 610 21.00 7.86 -32.08
CA LEU A 610 22.21 7.30 -32.66
C LEU A 610 22.26 7.51 -34.18
N SER A 611 21.12 7.44 -34.88
CA SER A 611 21.06 7.70 -36.32
C SER A 611 21.37 9.16 -36.64
N ALA A 612 20.82 10.10 -35.86
CA ALA A 612 21.14 11.51 -35.99
C ALA A 612 22.63 11.80 -35.73
N LEU A 613 23.21 11.19 -34.69
CA LEU A 613 24.63 11.29 -34.39
C LEU A 613 25.49 10.71 -35.51
N ALA A 614 25.20 9.50 -35.98
CA ALA A 614 25.92 8.85 -37.07
C ALA A 614 25.89 9.68 -38.36
N GLY A 615 24.78 10.37 -38.65
CA GLY A 615 24.66 11.28 -39.79
C GLY A 615 25.57 12.52 -39.73
N THR A 616 26.16 12.82 -38.58
CA THR A 616 27.13 13.92 -38.40
C THR A 616 28.59 13.46 -38.42
N VAL A 617 28.84 12.15 -38.43
CA VAL A 617 30.20 11.58 -38.44
C VAL A 617 30.81 11.78 -39.83
N ASP A 618 32.03 12.31 -39.87
CA ASP A 618 32.80 12.38 -41.11
C ASP A 618 33.18 10.96 -41.55
N THR A 619 32.67 10.57 -42.72
CA THR A 619 32.85 9.25 -43.32
C THR A 619 33.58 9.33 -44.67
N GLN A 620 34.05 10.52 -45.08
CA GLN A 620 34.64 10.76 -46.39
C GLN A 620 36.17 11.00 -46.36
N PRO A 621 36.92 10.53 -47.37
CA PRO A 621 36.66 9.40 -48.26
C PRO A 621 37.57 8.23 -47.91
N VAL A 622 36.96 7.17 -47.37
CA VAL A 622 37.60 5.86 -47.22
C VAL A 622 36.71 4.87 -47.98
N ASP A 623 37.32 4.02 -48.82
CA ASP A 623 36.61 2.98 -49.59
C ASP A 623 35.83 2.04 -48.64
N GLY A 624 34.62 1.62 -49.03
CA GLY A 624 33.74 0.76 -48.24
C GLY A 624 32.53 1.44 -47.58
N GLU A 625 31.67 0.63 -46.95
CA GLU A 625 30.47 1.09 -46.23
C GLU A 625 30.83 1.41 -44.76
N PRO A 626 30.60 2.65 -44.28
CA PRO A 626 30.98 3.04 -42.93
C PRO A 626 30.02 2.46 -41.88
N VAL A 627 30.60 1.97 -40.78
CA VAL A 627 29.91 1.49 -39.59
C VAL A 627 30.42 2.25 -38.39
N VAL A 628 29.53 2.94 -37.68
CA VAL A 628 29.87 3.69 -36.47
C VAL A 628 29.50 2.86 -35.25
N VAL A 629 30.49 2.57 -34.40
CA VAL A 629 30.30 1.83 -33.15
C VAL A 629 30.36 2.80 -31.98
N PHE A 630 29.25 2.93 -31.26
CA PHE A 630 29.12 3.82 -30.09
C PHE A 630 29.35 3.06 -28.78
N ASN A 631 30.03 3.70 -27.82
CA ASN A 631 30.25 3.19 -26.48
C ASN A 631 29.46 4.00 -25.45
N SER A 632 28.40 3.41 -24.90
CA SER A 632 27.56 4.06 -23.88
C SER A 632 28.12 4.03 -22.45
N LEU A 633 29.33 3.47 -22.24
CA LEU A 633 29.95 3.32 -20.92
C LEU A 633 30.90 4.49 -20.61
N ALA A 634 31.11 4.72 -19.32
CA ALA A 634 31.97 5.79 -18.80
C ALA A 634 33.48 5.40 -18.77
N PHE A 635 33.86 4.42 -19.60
CA PHE A 635 35.24 3.98 -19.77
C PHE A 635 35.45 3.44 -21.19
N ASP A 636 36.68 3.54 -21.68
CA ASP A 636 37.10 3.01 -22.98
C ASP A 636 37.02 1.49 -22.97
N ARG A 637 36.66 0.88 -24.11
CA ARG A 637 36.54 -0.59 -24.16
C ARG A 637 36.84 -1.18 -25.52
N ASP A 638 37.37 -2.40 -25.44
CA ASP A 638 37.38 -3.37 -26.53
C ASP A 638 36.16 -4.29 -26.36
N SER A 639 35.45 -4.56 -27.45
CA SER A 639 34.31 -5.48 -27.43
C SER A 639 34.03 -6.01 -28.83
N THR A 640 33.31 -7.12 -28.91
CA THR A 640 32.72 -7.55 -30.17
C THR A 640 31.56 -6.65 -30.57
N ALA A 641 31.54 -6.23 -31.83
CA ALA A 641 30.41 -5.59 -32.50
C ALA A 641 29.73 -6.62 -33.40
N ALA A 642 28.40 -6.64 -33.42
CA ALA A 642 27.62 -7.55 -34.25
C ALA A 642 26.56 -6.77 -35.04
N LEU A 643 26.48 -7.03 -36.34
CA LEU A 643 25.51 -6.41 -37.24
C LEU A 643 24.93 -7.47 -38.18
N GLU A 644 23.64 -7.36 -38.49
CA GLU A 644 23.03 -8.17 -39.56
C GLU A 644 23.65 -7.79 -40.90
N TRP A 645 24.12 -8.77 -41.66
CA TRP A 645 24.85 -8.52 -42.90
C TRP A 645 24.65 -9.63 -43.93
N GLY A 646 24.42 -9.26 -45.20
CA GLY A 646 24.01 -10.21 -46.25
C GLY A 646 25.13 -10.78 -47.12
N LYS A 647 26.39 -10.34 -46.97
CA LYS A 647 27.51 -10.74 -47.83
C LYS A 647 28.67 -11.30 -47.00
N THR A 648 29.27 -12.40 -47.42
CA THR A 648 30.37 -13.05 -46.69
C THR A 648 31.76 -12.75 -47.25
N GLU A 649 31.84 -12.18 -48.46
CA GLU A 649 33.11 -11.79 -49.10
C GLU A 649 33.45 -10.32 -48.82
N LEU A 650 33.87 -10.04 -47.59
CA LEU A 650 34.28 -8.71 -47.15
C LEU A 650 35.42 -8.78 -46.13
N HIS A 651 36.00 -7.61 -45.85
CA HIS A 651 36.87 -7.37 -44.71
C HIS A 651 36.45 -6.08 -43.99
N VAL A 652 36.79 -5.99 -42.70
CA VAL A 652 36.50 -4.83 -41.85
C VAL A 652 37.81 -4.09 -41.58
N VAL A 653 37.84 -2.77 -41.77
CA VAL A 653 38.99 -1.93 -41.41
C VAL A 653 38.58 -0.84 -40.44
N ASP A 654 39.47 -0.44 -39.55
CA ASP A 654 39.29 0.73 -38.70
C ASP A 654 39.62 2.04 -39.45
N SER A 655 39.44 3.17 -38.76
CA SER A 655 39.79 4.52 -39.26
C SER A 655 41.27 4.75 -39.55
N ASP A 656 42.15 3.93 -39.00
CA ASP A 656 43.60 4.00 -39.25
C ASP A 656 44.01 3.09 -40.42
N GLY A 657 43.06 2.34 -41.00
CA GLY A 657 43.26 1.40 -42.09
C GLY A 657 43.72 0.01 -41.65
N ASN A 658 43.74 -0.28 -40.34
CA ASN A 658 44.08 -1.61 -39.85
C ASN A 658 42.92 -2.57 -40.08
N GLU A 659 43.25 -3.81 -40.44
CA GLU A 659 42.26 -4.86 -40.67
C GLU A 659 41.81 -5.52 -39.36
N MET A 660 40.49 -5.53 -39.12
CA MET A 660 39.88 -6.08 -37.92
C MET A 660 39.53 -7.55 -38.11
N PRO A 661 39.88 -8.42 -37.13
CA PRO A 661 39.38 -9.79 -37.09
C PRO A 661 37.86 -9.82 -37.12
N HIS A 662 37.29 -10.66 -37.98
CA HIS A 662 35.84 -10.81 -38.10
C HIS A 662 35.42 -12.24 -38.45
N GLN A 663 34.16 -12.56 -38.16
CA GLN A 663 33.53 -13.84 -38.50
C GLN A 663 32.06 -13.63 -38.86
N PHE A 664 31.49 -14.63 -39.51
CA PHE A 664 30.06 -14.69 -39.80
C PHE A 664 29.41 -15.75 -38.92
N VAL A 665 28.31 -15.37 -38.28
CA VAL A 665 27.47 -16.29 -37.51
C VAL A 665 26.09 -16.31 -38.13
N GLU A 666 25.64 -17.48 -38.52
CA GLU A 666 24.26 -17.70 -38.93
C GLU A 666 23.41 -17.93 -37.68
N ASP A 667 22.37 -17.12 -37.54
CA ASP A 667 21.38 -17.29 -36.49
C ASP A 667 20.54 -18.54 -36.78
N ALA A 668 20.63 -19.53 -35.89
CA ALA A 668 20.03 -20.84 -36.09
C ALA A 668 18.49 -20.82 -36.17
N GLU A 669 17.83 -19.79 -35.64
CA GLU A 669 16.36 -19.68 -35.64
C GLU A 669 15.86 -18.90 -36.87
N THR A 670 16.57 -17.85 -37.27
CA THR A 670 16.13 -16.93 -38.32
C THR A 670 16.83 -17.10 -39.66
N GLY A 671 17.94 -17.85 -39.71
CA GLY A 671 18.80 -18.00 -40.88
C GLY A 671 19.55 -16.72 -41.28
N LYS A 672 19.48 -15.67 -40.45
CA LYS A 672 20.13 -14.40 -40.74
C LYS A 672 21.62 -14.48 -40.45
N ILE A 673 22.43 -13.99 -41.38
CA ILE A 673 23.88 -13.89 -41.22
C ILE A 673 24.20 -12.60 -40.43
N ARG A 674 25.01 -12.73 -39.39
CA ARG A 674 25.58 -11.61 -38.64
C ARG A 674 27.07 -11.53 -38.87
N LEU A 675 27.57 -10.36 -39.26
CA LEU A 675 28.99 -10.02 -39.22
C LEU A 675 29.34 -9.66 -37.78
N ILE A 676 30.34 -10.34 -37.21
CA ILE A 676 30.90 -10.05 -35.90
C ILE A 676 32.35 -9.64 -36.10
N PHE A 677 32.75 -8.48 -35.59
CA PHE A 677 34.13 -8.02 -35.63
C PHE A 677 34.55 -7.45 -34.28
N GLU A 678 35.87 -7.38 -34.05
CA GLU A 678 36.43 -6.78 -32.85
C GLU A 678 36.49 -5.25 -32.99
N ALA A 679 35.72 -4.54 -32.17
CA ALA A 679 35.79 -3.08 -32.07
C ALA A 679 36.75 -2.72 -30.92
N ARG A 680 37.90 -2.14 -31.27
CA ARG A 680 38.97 -1.78 -30.32
C ARG A 680 39.01 -0.29 -30.00
N ASP A 681 39.48 0.03 -28.81
CA ASP A 681 39.72 1.36 -28.27
C ASP A 681 38.52 2.30 -28.43
N VAL A 682 37.28 1.79 -28.29
CA VAL A 682 36.10 2.64 -28.46
C VAL A 682 35.99 3.57 -27.24
N PRO A 683 36.13 4.89 -27.42
CA PRO A 683 36.30 5.82 -26.30
C PRO A 683 35.03 5.90 -25.44
N SER A 684 35.19 6.20 -24.16
CA SER A 684 34.11 6.43 -23.22
C SER A 684 33.11 7.45 -23.74
N LEU A 685 31.81 7.10 -23.71
CA LEU A 685 30.71 7.94 -24.18
C LEU A 685 30.93 8.48 -25.61
N GLY A 686 31.75 7.80 -26.41
CA GLY A 686 32.14 8.21 -27.75
C GLY A 686 31.90 7.12 -28.79
N TYR A 687 32.57 7.23 -29.92
CA TYR A 687 32.44 6.29 -31.03
C TYR A 687 33.77 6.06 -31.74
N ARG A 688 33.83 4.97 -32.52
CA ARG A 688 34.82 4.76 -33.59
C ARG A 688 34.12 4.35 -34.88
N THR A 689 34.73 4.70 -36.00
CA THR A 689 34.23 4.35 -37.33
C THR A 689 35.06 3.21 -37.90
N TYR A 690 34.38 2.29 -38.56
CA TYR A 690 34.93 1.15 -39.28
C TYR A 690 34.38 1.16 -40.70
N TRP A 691 35.06 0.50 -41.65
CA TRP A 691 34.61 0.40 -43.03
C TRP A 691 34.55 -1.07 -43.45
N ILE A 692 33.42 -1.44 -44.04
CA ILE A 692 33.20 -2.75 -44.62
C ILE A 692 33.52 -2.68 -46.11
N ARG A 693 34.52 -3.44 -46.55
CA ARG A 693 35.01 -3.44 -47.93
C ARG A 693 34.85 -4.81 -48.57
N PRO A 694 34.55 -4.89 -49.88
CA PRO A 694 34.57 -6.16 -50.60
C PRO A 694 35.96 -6.81 -50.57
N GLY A 695 36.00 -8.15 -50.52
CA GLY A 695 37.24 -8.92 -50.67
C GLY A 695 37.47 -9.96 -49.57
N ALA A 696 38.50 -10.78 -49.71
CA ALA A 696 38.90 -11.72 -48.67
C ALA A 696 39.54 -10.96 -47.49
N GLY A 697 39.12 -11.29 -46.27
CA GLY A 697 39.61 -10.63 -45.07
C GLY A 697 40.18 -11.55 -44.00
N LYS A 698 40.71 -10.96 -42.95
CA LYS A 698 41.27 -11.61 -41.77
C LYS A 698 40.17 -12.25 -40.93
N THR A 699 39.99 -13.55 -41.10
CA THR A 699 39.01 -14.38 -40.38
C THR A 699 39.56 -15.01 -39.09
N SER A 700 40.82 -14.76 -38.74
CA SER A 700 41.45 -15.34 -37.55
C SER A 700 41.52 -14.35 -36.38
N PHE A 701 40.89 -14.75 -35.27
CA PHE A 701 41.10 -14.15 -33.96
C PHE A 701 42.38 -14.77 -33.36
N THR A 702 43.35 -13.95 -32.97
CA THR A 702 44.60 -14.41 -32.35
C THR A 702 44.41 -14.62 -30.85
N GLY A 703 45.06 -15.64 -30.27
CA GLY A 703 45.08 -15.84 -28.81
C GLY A 703 43.87 -16.59 -28.25
N ALA A 704 43.18 -17.41 -29.07
CA ALA A 704 42.12 -18.29 -28.60
C ALA A 704 42.21 -19.70 -29.22
N THR A 705 42.07 -20.74 -28.40
CA THR A 705 41.97 -22.15 -28.77
C THR A 705 40.54 -22.62 -28.45
N VAL A 706 39.83 -23.14 -29.45
CA VAL A 706 38.48 -23.67 -29.30
C VAL A 706 38.45 -25.11 -29.80
N THR A 707 38.06 -26.04 -28.93
CA THR A 707 37.78 -27.45 -29.25
C THR A 707 36.43 -27.86 -28.65
N GLU A 708 35.98 -29.09 -28.90
CA GLU A 708 34.74 -29.62 -28.29
C GLU A 708 34.76 -29.62 -26.76
N SER A 709 35.94 -29.67 -26.14
CA SER A 709 36.10 -29.80 -24.69
C SER A 709 37.00 -28.74 -24.07
N LEU A 710 37.39 -27.70 -24.83
CA LEU A 710 38.30 -26.66 -24.36
C LEU A 710 37.98 -25.31 -25.01
N LEU A 711 37.84 -24.29 -24.16
CA LEU A 711 37.91 -22.89 -24.54
C LEU A 711 39.10 -22.26 -23.80
N GLU A 712 40.10 -21.79 -24.52
CA GLU A 712 41.31 -21.20 -23.95
C GLU A 712 41.64 -19.89 -24.65
N ASN A 713 42.08 -18.90 -23.88
CA ASN A 713 42.69 -17.67 -24.39
C ASN A 713 43.84 -17.22 -23.45
N ASP A 714 44.38 -16.02 -23.68
CA ASP A 714 45.48 -15.46 -22.90
C ASP A 714 45.16 -15.24 -21.39
N HIS A 715 43.90 -15.34 -20.98
CA HIS A 715 43.45 -15.09 -19.61
C HIS A 715 42.82 -16.30 -18.90
N LEU A 716 42.05 -17.10 -19.63
CA LEU A 716 41.23 -18.18 -19.10
C LEU A 716 41.40 -19.44 -19.92
N ARG A 717 41.44 -20.57 -19.22
CA ARG A 717 41.36 -21.92 -19.79
C ARG A 717 40.17 -22.61 -19.13
N VAL A 718 39.21 -23.04 -19.93
CA VAL A 718 37.97 -23.68 -19.47
C VAL A 718 37.81 -25.01 -20.20
N ALA A 719 37.98 -26.11 -19.47
CA ALA A 719 37.75 -27.44 -20.01
C ALA A 719 36.36 -27.97 -19.63
N PHE A 720 35.76 -28.71 -20.55
CA PHE A 720 34.45 -29.33 -20.38
C PHE A 720 34.55 -30.85 -20.43
N ASN A 721 33.78 -31.55 -19.59
CA ASN A 721 33.57 -32.98 -19.76
C ASN A 721 32.55 -33.26 -20.88
N LYS A 722 32.22 -34.53 -21.09
CA LYS A 722 31.29 -34.96 -22.16
C LYS A 722 29.85 -34.53 -21.88
N GLU A 723 29.55 -34.23 -20.63
CA GLU A 723 28.26 -33.80 -20.12
C GLU A 723 28.08 -32.26 -20.21
N GLY A 724 29.13 -31.53 -20.60
CA GLY A 724 29.14 -30.06 -20.72
C GLY A 724 29.43 -29.32 -19.41
N GLU A 725 29.87 -30.01 -18.37
CA GLU A 725 30.26 -29.42 -17.09
C GLU A 725 31.69 -28.87 -17.15
N ILE A 726 31.92 -27.73 -16.51
CA ILE A 726 33.27 -27.14 -16.39
C ILE A 726 34.09 -27.99 -15.40
N VAL A 727 35.23 -28.51 -15.84
CA VAL A 727 36.11 -29.40 -15.03
C VAL A 727 37.47 -28.81 -14.66
N SER A 728 37.97 -27.82 -15.40
CA SER A 728 39.23 -27.14 -15.07
C SER A 728 39.34 -25.76 -15.69
#